data_AF-A0A016T6C1-F1
#
_entry.id   AF-A0A016T6C1-F1
#
_cell.length_a   1.000
_cell.length_b   1.000
_cell.length_c   1.000
_cell.angle_alpha   90.00
_cell.angle_beta   90.00
_cell.angle_gamma   90.00
#
_symmetry.space_group_name_H-M   'P 1'
#
loop_
_entity.id
_entity.type
_entity.pdbx_description
1 polymer ?
#
loop_
_entity_poly.entity_id
_entity_poly.type
_entity_poly.pdbx_seq_one_letter_code
_entity_poly.pdbx_strand_id
1 'polypeptide(L)'
;MVICDSIRSSAKAGLQRKFDELLSRSQAKVPQRPQTLASKPSSDDQKGGEQPVTQSPRVTVIGGIMIPEAAKSLLELGPSFSPTQPITASVSRRIVGCLQGLQNRLRYRLKQDNAGNVEVSNFPKIPFPQRYLKQHSPNFEADAKFRIFATDVHNILCRYKNKKFTSNLTPAQKEGIREVRNLVTSGRVRVCVSDKGGEFVILPQELDKAITDLHLQDETLYRPSSEEEFTKQYRKLNRTWVHIAKDAHLKPSLIARLKLELPICPVLYLLIKTHKLSTDDLTSNDPSKFKVRPIISCVDGPTDRVSWLLNLVLIQLLRYVPAHLSNTKMFLDHLGSAKLSEDCVMESFDVTSLYTNVSNDSAIQAAHEFLMEHHNTMNLYGLSIAHIMTLLKECLSCNIFRWSGRYYAQIRGLAMGQRLAPVLAGVFMAKIEQPVLIREPILYRRYVDDCFVICSTQEEMDKCFELLNQQSEYIKLTREKPRENWLPFLNVEIHLHGGTYRTKWFRKPSSRNIIVHYKSSHPAHTKTAVVRNMFHTAKSVCSGTEEKQESVRLARSIAESNGYVSTAPYVKRKRHVATPTNNQRDTNPQEKIPLCIPFISDELSRSIRLCLKKSGLDGFVNLVDIPSDNLKRRLVRNRLYDRLCLTSNCIICVSGRAGDCMISGTVYQISCKVCGENYIGETGRPLCLRIREHLEGKRSLRKSTPLGAHRVNNHSNNDFEVQVTILAQETDIATRKTMEAFWIRSRCPQMNRKDECLAITNELASYLDLCQLDPQRD
;
A
#
# COMPACT_ATOMS: atom_id res chain seq x y z
N MET A 1 32.51 50.48 -10.84
CA MET A 1 32.78 49.55 -9.71
C MET A 1 32.64 50.19 -8.32
N VAL A 2 32.34 51.49 -8.18
CA VAL A 2 32.32 52.18 -6.87
C VAL A 2 30.90 52.35 -6.26
N ILE A 3 29.84 52.18 -7.06
CA ILE A 3 28.44 52.34 -6.58
C ILE A 3 27.90 51.07 -5.88
N CYS A 4 28.45 49.89 -6.17
CA CYS A 4 27.98 48.61 -5.58
C CYS A 4 28.48 48.37 -4.14
N ASP A 5 29.63 48.93 -3.75
CA ASP A 5 30.21 48.67 -2.42
C ASP A 5 29.63 49.58 -1.33
N SER A 6 29.20 50.80 -1.68
CA SER A 6 28.49 51.71 -0.76
C SER A 6 27.12 51.14 -0.36
N ILE A 7 26.41 50.53 -1.31
CA ILE A 7 25.10 49.88 -1.06
C ILE A 7 25.26 48.60 -0.22
N ARG A 8 26.33 47.82 -0.44
CA ARG A 8 26.64 46.64 0.40
C ARG A 8 27.05 47.00 1.82
N SER A 9 27.82 48.08 2.00
CA SER A 9 28.24 48.56 3.32
C SER A 9 27.05 49.07 4.15
N SER A 10 26.17 49.85 3.54
CA SER A 10 24.97 50.39 4.21
C SER A 10 23.96 49.29 4.58
N ALA A 11 23.77 48.29 3.71
CA ALA A 11 22.92 47.13 3.99
C ALA A 11 23.50 46.23 5.10
N LYS A 12 24.83 46.07 5.17
CA LYS A 12 25.51 45.28 6.21
C LYS A 12 25.45 45.98 7.58
N ALA A 13 25.62 47.31 7.63
CA ALA A 13 25.48 48.10 8.85
C ALA A 13 24.03 48.15 9.39
N GLY A 14 23.03 48.12 8.50
CA GLY A 14 21.61 48.04 8.89
C GLY A 14 21.17 46.66 9.41
N LEU A 15 21.78 45.59 8.89
CA LEU A 15 21.54 44.23 9.35
C LEU A 15 22.24 43.91 10.68
N GLN A 16 23.45 44.45 10.90
CA GLN A 16 24.18 44.28 12.15
C GLN A 16 23.47 45.00 13.32
N ARG A 17 23.00 46.24 13.13
CA ARG A 17 22.20 46.97 14.13
C ARG A 17 20.94 46.22 14.56
N LYS A 18 20.22 45.61 13.60
CA LYS A 18 19.03 44.79 13.89
C LYS A 18 19.36 43.47 14.57
N PHE A 19 20.54 42.91 14.34
CA PHE A 19 21.02 41.71 15.01
C PHE A 19 21.41 42.00 16.47
N ASP A 20 22.07 43.13 16.73
CA ASP A 20 22.48 43.55 18.06
C ASP A 20 21.27 44.01 18.92
N GLU A 21 20.23 44.61 18.33
CA GLU A 21 18.94 44.89 18.99
C GLU A 21 18.16 43.63 19.38
N LEU A 22 18.35 42.52 18.67
CA LEU A 22 17.70 41.25 18.98
C LEU A 22 18.44 40.47 20.06
N LEU A 23 19.77 40.63 20.16
CA LEU A 23 20.58 40.04 21.21
C LEU A 23 20.33 40.71 22.58
N SER A 24 20.16 42.03 22.62
CA SER A 24 19.91 42.78 23.86
C SER A 24 18.53 42.52 24.47
N ARG A 25 17.55 42.07 23.68
CA ARG A 25 16.20 41.70 24.16
C ARG A 25 16.09 40.28 24.74
N SER A 26 17.12 39.44 24.62
CA SER A 26 17.08 38.04 25.08
C SER A 26 17.68 37.79 26.47
N GLN A 27 18.26 38.81 27.12
CA GLN A 27 18.94 38.67 28.43
C GLN A 27 18.23 39.36 29.60
N ALA A 28 16.90 39.41 29.61
CA ALA A 28 16.18 39.91 30.79
C ALA A 28 14.98 39.04 31.19
N LYS A 29 15.09 38.51 32.41
CA LYS A 29 14.04 38.05 33.34
C LYS A 29 13.57 36.59 33.20
N VAL A 30 14.26 35.75 33.97
CA VAL A 30 13.69 34.59 34.68
C VAL A 30 12.75 35.10 35.78
N PRO A 31 11.49 34.63 35.89
CA PRO A 31 10.73 34.76 37.13
C PRO A 31 10.66 33.42 37.87
N GLN A 32 10.93 33.51 39.17
CA GLN A 32 10.79 32.46 40.17
C GLN A 32 9.32 32.05 40.38
N ARG A 33 9.12 30.79 40.81
CA ARG A 33 7.85 30.30 41.39
C ARG A 33 7.49 31.10 42.65
N PRO A 34 6.19 31.34 42.88
CA PRO A 34 5.66 31.24 44.23
C PRO A 34 4.42 30.32 44.35
N GLN A 35 4.18 29.98 45.61
CA GLN A 35 3.29 28.97 46.18
C GLN A 35 1.80 29.36 46.16
N THR A 36 1.01 28.32 46.40
CA THR A 36 -0.43 28.23 46.73
C THR A 36 -1.01 29.34 47.60
N LEU A 37 -2.23 29.79 47.26
CA LEU A 37 -3.29 30.13 48.22
C LEU A 37 -4.68 30.08 47.54
N ALA A 38 -5.66 29.61 48.30
CA ALA A 38 -7.02 29.30 47.89
C ALA A 38 -7.99 30.48 48.06
N SER A 39 -8.97 30.61 47.15
CA SER A 39 -10.31 31.18 47.44
C SER A 39 -11.32 30.80 46.34
N LYS A 40 -12.54 30.42 46.76
CA LYS A 40 -13.76 30.19 45.95
C LYS A 40 -14.55 31.53 45.79
N PRO A 41 -15.81 31.54 45.30
CA PRO A 41 -16.22 31.51 43.89
C PRO A 41 -17.07 32.76 43.52
N SER A 42 -17.19 33.12 42.24
CA SER A 42 -18.27 34.02 41.79
C SER A 42 -18.78 33.62 40.41
N SER A 43 -20.09 33.67 40.31
CA SER A 43 -21.00 33.09 39.32
C SER A 43 -21.15 33.90 38.03
N ASP A 44 -21.67 33.17 37.03
CA ASP A 44 -22.42 33.59 35.84
C ASP A 44 -21.72 34.41 34.75
N ASP A 45 -21.39 33.70 33.65
CA ASP A 45 -21.99 34.03 32.35
C ASP A 45 -21.89 32.83 31.39
N GLN A 46 -23.04 32.23 31.09
CA GLN A 46 -23.21 31.18 30.08
C GLN A 46 -23.28 31.80 28.68
N LYS A 47 -22.26 31.58 27.85
CA LYS A 47 -22.38 31.66 26.38
C LYS A 47 -21.55 30.58 25.69
N GLY A 48 -22.23 29.74 24.92
CA GLY A 48 -21.72 29.02 23.74
C GLY A 48 -20.62 27.99 24.01
N GLY A 49 -21.01 26.76 24.34
CA GLY A 49 -20.08 25.65 24.51
C GLY A 49 -19.28 25.34 23.25
N GLU A 50 -18.00 25.71 23.26
CA GLU A 50 -16.97 25.00 22.49
C GLU A 50 -16.94 23.55 23.01
N GLN A 51 -17.40 22.58 22.23
CA GLN A 51 -17.05 21.20 22.52
C GLN A 51 -15.57 21.00 22.20
N PRO A 52 -14.69 20.75 23.19
CA PRO A 52 -13.35 20.29 22.89
C PRO A 52 -13.51 18.97 22.15
N VAL A 53 -12.85 18.82 20.99
CA VAL A 53 -12.82 17.54 20.26
C VAL A 53 -12.20 16.50 21.19
N THR A 54 -13.05 15.76 21.89
CA THR A 54 -12.65 14.62 22.72
C THR A 54 -11.85 13.67 21.85
N GLN A 55 -10.58 13.44 22.20
CA GLN A 55 -9.72 12.53 21.46
C GLN A 55 -10.39 11.16 21.41
N SER A 56 -10.96 10.83 20.25
CA SER A 56 -11.59 9.55 20.03
C SER A 56 -10.50 8.48 20.05
N PRO A 57 -10.68 7.37 20.80
CA PRO A 57 -9.67 6.34 20.93
C PRO A 57 -9.26 5.78 19.56
N ARG A 58 -8.00 5.41 19.37
CA ARG A 58 -7.49 4.83 18.11
C ARG A 58 -7.52 3.31 18.12
N VAL A 59 -8.22 2.73 19.11
CA VAL A 59 -8.59 1.32 19.18
C VAL A 59 -10.08 1.20 19.52
N THR A 60 -10.77 0.30 18.83
CA THR A 60 -12.12 -0.16 19.18
C THR A 60 -12.05 -1.62 19.59
N VAL A 61 -12.61 -1.95 20.75
CA VAL A 61 -12.66 -3.32 21.28
C VAL A 61 -14.12 -3.78 21.26
N ILE A 62 -14.35 -4.98 20.73
CA ILE A 62 -15.66 -5.59 20.52
C ILE A 62 -15.74 -6.92 21.29
N GLY A 63 -16.93 -7.30 21.75
CA GLY A 63 -17.20 -8.56 22.43
C GLY A 63 -16.77 -8.58 23.90
N GLY A 64 -16.66 -7.41 24.54
CA GLY A 64 -16.35 -7.30 25.97
C GLY A 64 -14.96 -7.82 26.38
N ILE A 65 -14.03 -8.01 25.43
CA ILE A 65 -12.69 -8.51 25.75
C ILE A 65 -11.86 -7.47 26.49
N MET A 66 -11.17 -7.90 27.54
CA MET A 66 -10.15 -7.09 28.18
C MET A 66 -8.81 -7.20 27.45
N ILE A 67 -8.24 -6.06 27.08
CA ILE A 67 -6.88 -5.97 26.55
C ILE A 67 -5.94 -5.38 27.60
N PRO A 68 -4.70 -5.89 27.72
CA PRO A 68 -3.72 -5.30 28.62
C PRO A 68 -3.45 -3.83 28.30
N GLU A 69 -3.11 -3.03 29.32
CA GLU A 69 -2.87 -1.60 29.15
C GLU A 69 -1.65 -1.31 28.27
N ALA A 70 -0.62 -2.17 28.31
CA ALA A 70 0.54 -2.08 27.43
C ALA A 70 0.17 -2.30 25.95
N ALA A 71 -0.67 -3.31 25.65
CA ALA A 71 -1.27 -3.51 24.34
C ALA A 71 -2.12 -2.31 23.88
N LYS A 72 -2.98 -1.76 24.76
CA LYS A 72 -3.80 -0.58 24.45
C LYS A 72 -2.93 0.65 24.12
N SER A 73 -1.94 0.94 24.97
CA SER A 73 -0.97 2.03 24.79
C SER A 73 -0.20 1.93 23.46
N LEU A 74 0.11 0.72 23.00
CA LEU A 74 0.72 0.49 21.69
C LEU A 74 -0.26 0.80 20.55
N LEU A 75 -1.47 0.26 20.61
CA LEU A 75 -2.45 0.38 19.53
C LEU A 75 -2.94 1.82 19.36
N GLU A 76 -2.94 2.61 20.44
CA GLU A 76 -3.19 4.06 20.40
C GLU A 76 -2.17 4.85 19.56
N LEU A 77 -1.00 4.29 19.22
CA LEU A 77 -0.11 4.92 18.23
C LEU A 77 -0.72 4.93 16.81
N GLY A 78 -1.69 4.05 16.56
CA GLY A 78 -2.42 3.90 15.31
C GLY A 78 -1.74 2.99 14.27
N PRO A 79 -2.49 2.49 13.28
CA PRO A 79 -1.98 1.46 12.36
C PRO A 79 -0.82 1.91 11.44
N SER A 80 -0.71 3.21 11.17
CA SER A 80 0.33 3.82 10.33
C SER A 80 1.68 3.97 11.03
N PHE A 81 1.75 3.78 12.35
CA PHE A 81 2.98 3.98 13.12
C PHE A 81 4.04 2.93 12.76
N SER A 82 5.19 3.36 12.23
CA SER A 82 6.39 2.54 12.07
C SER A 82 7.33 2.63 13.29
N PRO A 83 7.58 1.50 13.99
CA PRO A 83 8.62 1.42 15.03
C PRO A 83 10.02 1.52 14.45
N THR A 84 10.96 2.17 15.13
CA THR A 84 12.37 2.21 14.69
C THR A 84 12.96 0.81 14.63
N GLN A 85 13.86 0.59 13.66
CA GLN A 85 14.54 -0.69 13.46
C GLN A 85 16.05 -0.49 13.56
N PRO A 86 16.78 -1.38 14.27
CA PRO A 86 18.24 -1.35 14.26
C PRO A 86 18.80 -1.91 12.94
N ILE A 87 20.09 -1.69 12.68
CA ILE A 87 20.81 -2.36 11.58
C ILE A 87 21.06 -3.81 12.00
N THR A 88 20.09 -4.67 11.69
CA THR A 88 20.18 -6.13 11.89
C THR A 88 20.74 -6.82 10.66
N ALA A 89 21.13 -8.10 10.80
CA ALA A 89 21.48 -8.97 9.67
C ALA A 89 20.42 -8.94 8.56
N SER A 90 19.13 -8.99 8.92
CA SER A 90 18.04 -8.92 7.94
C SER A 90 17.98 -7.58 7.20
N VAL A 91 18.27 -6.47 7.86
CA VAL A 91 18.33 -5.15 7.23
C VAL A 91 19.53 -5.07 6.29
N SER A 92 20.70 -5.56 6.70
CA SER A 92 21.90 -5.64 5.88
C SER A 92 21.66 -6.46 4.60
N ARG A 93 21.05 -7.64 4.74
CA ARG A 93 20.66 -8.51 3.62
C ARG A 93 19.80 -7.79 2.58
N ARG A 94 18.79 -7.03 3.04
CA ARG A 94 17.94 -6.21 2.16
C ARG A 94 18.74 -5.11 1.45
N ILE A 95 19.62 -4.41 2.16
CA ILE A 95 20.48 -3.38 1.56
C ILE A 95 21.37 -3.97 0.46
N VAL A 96 22.02 -5.10 0.74
CA VAL A 96 22.86 -5.80 -0.24
C VAL A 96 22.08 -6.18 -1.50
N GLY A 97 20.87 -6.73 -1.34
CA GLY A 97 20.00 -7.02 -2.47
C GLY A 97 19.67 -5.78 -3.32
N CYS A 98 19.38 -4.65 -2.66
CA CYS A 98 19.14 -3.38 -3.33
C CYS A 98 20.38 -2.85 -4.05
N LEU A 99 21.58 -3.02 -3.48
CA LEU A 99 22.85 -2.66 -4.12
C LEU A 99 23.14 -3.54 -5.35
N GLN A 100 22.92 -4.86 -5.28
CA GLN A 100 23.06 -5.73 -6.43
C GLN A 100 22.08 -5.32 -7.55
N GLY A 101 20.82 -5.07 -7.20
CA GLY A 101 19.82 -4.58 -8.13
C GLY A 101 20.21 -3.25 -8.78
N LEU A 102 20.83 -2.35 -8.02
CA LEU A 102 21.37 -1.09 -8.53
C LEU A 102 22.50 -1.32 -9.54
N GLN A 103 23.49 -2.16 -9.21
CA GLN A 103 24.62 -2.44 -10.11
C GLN A 103 24.14 -2.96 -11.47
N ASN A 104 23.22 -3.93 -11.47
CA ASN A 104 22.67 -4.50 -12.69
C ASN A 104 21.96 -3.44 -13.54
N ARG A 105 21.21 -2.53 -12.90
CA ARG A 105 20.48 -1.45 -13.58
C ARG A 105 21.41 -0.35 -14.09
N LEU A 106 22.50 -0.04 -13.37
CA LEU A 106 23.54 0.87 -13.83
C LEU A 106 24.24 0.35 -15.07
N ARG A 107 24.64 -0.94 -15.06
CA ARG A 107 25.25 -1.60 -16.23
C ARG A 107 24.33 -1.59 -17.45
N TYR A 108 23.02 -1.79 -17.25
CA TYR A 108 22.05 -1.72 -18.34
C TYR A 108 21.91 -0.30 -18.88
N ARG A 109 21.72 0.69 -18.01
CA ARG A 109 21.51 2.09 -18.40
C ARG A 109 22.71 2.65 -19.17
N LEU A 110 23.93 2.51 -18.63
CA LEU A 110 25.12 3.03 -19.29
C LEU A 110 25.43 2.32 -20.61
N LYS A 111 24.98 1.07 -20.80
CA LYS A 111 25.04 0.43 -22.11
C LYS A 111 24.05 0.98 -23.11
N GLN A 112 22.84 1.34 -22.67
CA GLN A 112 21.85 1.97 -23.55
C GLN A 112 22.29 3.37 -23.96
N ASP A 113 22.78 4.15 -23.00
CA ASP A 113 23.30 5.49 -23.25
C ASP A 113 24.48 5.43 -24.24
N ASN A 114 25.40 4.46 -24.10
CA ASN A 114 26.50 4.26 -25.05
C ASN A 114 26.05 3.73 -26.43
N ALA A 115 24.92 3.03 -26.52
CA ALA A 115 24.42 2.43 -27.76
C ALA A 115 23.43 3.34 -28.52
N GLY A 116 23.10 4.52 -27.99
CA GLY A 116 22.10 5.43 -28.57
C GLY A 116 20.67 4.87 -28.63
N ASN A 117 20.42 3.69 -28.04
CA ASN A 117 19.18 2.95 -28.15
C ASN A 117 18.36 3.06 -26.86
N VAL A 118 17.34 3.92 -26.88
CA VAL A 118 16.28 3.92 -25.87
C VAL A 118 15.15 3.03 -26.37
N GLU A 119 15.14 1.75 -25.95
CA GLU A 119 13.96 0.91 -26.12
C GLU A 119 12.82 1.51 -25.26
N VAL A 120 11.95 2.31 -25.87
CA VAL A 120 10.76 2.83 -25.19
C VAL A 120 9.78 1.67 -25.05
N SER A 121 9.54 1.24 -23.81
CA SER A 121 8.51 0.24 -23.55
C SER A 121 7.13 0.88 -23.78
N ASN A 122 6.31 0.27 -24.64
CA ASN A 122 4.92 0.70 -24.84
C ASN A 122 4.05 0.50 -23.59
N PHE A 123 4.54 -0.19 -22.55
CA PHE A 123 3.81 -0.43 -21.31
C PHE A 123 4.34 0.44 -20.17
N PRO A 124 3.46 0.89 -19.25
CA PRO A 124 3.93 1.42 -17.98
C PRO A 124 4.71 0.36 -17.21
N LYS A 125 5.51 0.78 -16.23
CA LYS A 125 6.33 -0.12 -15.41
C LYS A 125 5.49 -1.26 -14.83
N ILE A 126 5.75 -2.48 -15.30
CA ILE A 126 5.03 -3.67 -14.88
C ILE A 126 5.35 -3.95 -13.39
N PRO A 127 4.35 -4.03 -12.50
CA PRO A 127 4.56 -4.12 -11.05
C PRO A 127 4.90 -5.53 -10.55
N PHE A 128 4.89 -6.53 -11.43
CA PHE A 128 5.14 -7.93 -11.09
C PHE A 128 6.61 -8.30 -11.21
N PRO A 129 7.16 -9.16 -10.33
CA PRO A 129 8.54 -9.63 -10.43
C PRO A 129 8.86 -10.22 -11.81
N GLN A 130 10.09 -10.03 -12.27
CA GLN A 130 10.59 -10.76 -13.43
C GLN A 130 10.77 -12.24 -13.07
N ARG A 131 10.51 -13.13 -14.03
CA ARG A 131 10.75 -14.58 -13.85
C ARG A 131 12.23 -14.95 -13.93
N TYR A 132 13.03 -14.15 -14.64
CA TYR A 132 14.43 -14.39 -14.89
C TYR A 132 15.23 -13.12 -14.63
N LEU A 133 16.35 -13.26 -13.93
CA LEU A 133 17.32 -12.19 -13.78
C LEU A 133 18.28 -12.25 -14.97
N LYS A 134 18.23 -11.25 -15.86
CA LYS A 134 19.27 -11.09 -16.88
C LYS A 134 20.46 -10.39 -16.24
N GLN A 135 21.58 -11.11 -16.07
CA GLN A 135 22.84 -10.47 -15.70
C GLN A 135 23.38 -9.69 -16.90
N HIS A 136 23.65 -8.40 -16.70
CA HIS A 136 24.31 -7.59 -17.71
C HIS A 136 25.83 -7.75 -17.56
N SER A 137 26.54 -7.92 -18.69
CA SER A 137 28.00 -8.00 -18.67
C SER A 137 28.63 -6.77 -18.00
N PRO A 138 29.84 -6.87 -17.44
CA PRO A 138 30.53 -5.76 -16.78
C PRO A 138 30.57 -4.49 -17.66
N ASN A 139 30.57 -3.33 -17.01
CA ASN A 139 30.76 -2.03 -17.65
C ASN A 139 31.70 -1.23 -16.75
N PHE A 140 32.87 -0.87 -17.28
CA PHE A 140 33.96 -0.29 -16.49
C PHE A 140 33.54 0.96 -15.72
N GLU A 141 32.85 1.89 -16.38
CA GLU A 141 32.39 3.13 -15.75
C GLU A 141 31.33 2.86 -14.66
N ALA A 142 30.33 2.04 -14.98
CA ALA A 142 29.27 1.66 -14.05
C ALA A 142 29.85 0.98 -12.81
N ASP A 143 30.77 0.04 -13.01
CA ASP A 143 31.37 -0.78 -11.96
C ASP A 143 32.35 0.03 -11.11
N ALA A 144 33.13 0.94 -11.69
CA ALA A 144 34.01 1.84 -10.94
C ALA A 144 33.21 2.79 -10.02
N LYS A 145 32.18 3.45 -10.56
CA LYS A 145 31.28 4.32 -9.77
C LYS A 145 30.55 3.53 -8.68
N PHE A 146 30.04 2.35 -9.03
CA PHE A 146 29.35 1.47 -8.08
C PHE A 146 30.29 0.99 -6.96
N ARG A 147 31.54 0.64 -7.27
CA ARG A 147 32.54 0.22 -6.27
C ARG A 147 32.77 1.28 -5.21
N ILE A 148 33.04 2.52 -5.63
CA ILE A 148 33.26 3.65 -4.70
C ILE A 148 32.02 3.81 -3.80
N PHE A 149 30.83 3.80 -4.41
CA PHE A 149 29.57 3.94 -3.69
C PHE A 149 29.33 2.80 -2.68
N ALA A 150 29.45 1.55 -3.10
CA ALA A 150 29.19 0.38 -2.28
C ALA A 150 30.17 0.28 -1.10
N THR A 151 31.44 0.61 -1.29
CA THR A 151 32.44 0.65 -0.22
C THR A 151 32.14 1.76 0.79
N ASP A 152 31.80 2.96 0.34
CA ASP A 152 31.46 4.07 1.24
C ASP A 152 30.18 3.76 2.06
N VAL A 153 29.17 3.15 1.43
CA VAL A 153 27.95 2.70 2.11
C VAL A 153 28.28 1.64 3.16
N HIS A 154 29.15 0.67 2.84
CA HIS A 154 29.58 -0.35 3.79
C HIS A 154 30.20 0.27 5.04
N ASN A 155 31.16 1.19 4.85
CA ASN A 155 31.84 1.90 5.94
C ASN A 155 30.85 2.68 6.83
N ILE A 156 29.84 3.30 6.22
CA ILE A 156 28.77 3.98 6.95
C ILE A 156 27.97 2.96 7.78
N LEU A 157 27.55 1.84 7.19
CA LEU A 157 26.77 0.84 7.93
C LEU A 157 27.55 0.26 9.10
N CYS A 158 28.83 -0.05 8.93
CA CYS A 158 29.71 -0.51 10.02
C CYS A 158 29.79 0.51 11.16
N ARG A 159 29.96 1.79 10.84
CA ARG A 159 29.97 2.87 11.83
C ARG A 159 28.63 2.98 12.59
N TYR A 160 27.51 2.88 11.89
CA TYR A 160 26.19 3.03 12.48
C TYR A 160 25.71 1.79 13.24
N LYS A 161 26.18 0.59 12.86
CA LYS A 161 25.90 -0.65 13.59
C LYS A 161 26.39 -0.58 15.04
N ASN A 162 27.50 0.13 15.27
CA ASN A 162 28.08 0.32 16.60
C ASN A 162 27.44 1.48 17.40
N LYS A 163 26.55 2.29 16.81
CA LYS A 163 25.84 3.34 17.54
C LYS A 163 24.75 2.73 18.44
N LYS A 164 24.55 3.29 19.64
CA LYS A 164 23.47 2.89 20.55
C LYS A 164 22.11 3.04 19.87
N PHE A 165 21.37 1.95 19.75
CA PHE A 165 20.03 1.95 19.16
C PHE A 165 19.02 2.64 20.09
N THR A 166 18.26 3.59 19.54
CA THR A 166 17.17 4.29 20.23
C THR A 166 15.82 3.86 19.66
N SER A 167 14.97 3.33 20.54
CA SER A 167 13.62 2.94 20.15
C SER A 167 12.66 4.12 20.26
N ASN A 168 11.77 4.28 19.27
CA ASN A 168 10.64 5.20 19.35
C ASN A 168 9.41 4.60 20.08
N LEU A 169 9.56 3.42 20.68
CA LEU A 169 8.56 2.77 21.53
C LEU A 169 9.03 2.76 22.99
N THR A 170 8.11 3.00 23.92
CA THR A 170 8.36 2.82 25.36
C THR A 170 8.52 1.34 25.73
N PRO A 171 9.10 0.99 26.90
CA PRO A 171 9.14 -0.40 27.37
C PRO A 171 7.76 -1.06 27.41
N ALA A 172 6.75 -0.36 27.92
CA ALA A 172 5.36 -0.83 27.92
C ALA A 172 4.82 -1.09 26.51
N GLN A 173 5.09 -0.21 25.54
CA GLN A 173 4.64 -0.43 24.15
C GLN A 173 5.36 -1.60 23.47
N LYS A 174 6.63 -1.86 23.82
CA LYS A 174 7.34 -3.06 23.35
C LYS A 174 6.72 -4.32 23.94
N GLU A 175 6.33 -4.29 25.22
CA GLU A 175 5.56 -5.37 25.83
C GLU A 175 4.22 -5.56 25.13
N GLY A 176 3.50 -4.48 24.85
CA GLY A 176 2.24 -4.51 24.12
C GLY A 176 2.33 -5.22 22.77
N ILE A 177 3.47 -5.16 22.08
CA ILE A 177 3.67 -5.92 20.82
C ILE A 177 3.65 -7.43 21.10
N ARG A 178 4.31 -7.87 22.18
CA ARG A 178 4.36 -9.27 22.59
C ARG A 178 2.99 -9.75 23.03
N GLU A 179 2.32 -8.97 23.88
CA GLU A 179 0.97 -9.28 24.37
C GLU A 179 -0.04 -9.43 23.23
N VAL A 180 -0.12 -8.46 22.30
CA VAL A 180 -1.03 -8.54 21.15
C VAL A 180 -0.74 -9.79 20.31
N ARG A 181 0.54 -10.10 20.07
CA ARG A 181 0.91 -11.31 19.32
C ARG A 181 0.52 -12.59 20.04
N ASN A 182 0.69 -12.63 21.37
CA ASN A 182 0.32 -13.77 22.18
C ASN A 182 -1.21 -13.97 22.17
N LEU A 183 -1.99 -12.90 22.29
CA LEU A 183 -3.46 -12.96 22.20
C LEU A 183 -3.94 -13.44 20.82
N VAL A 184 -3.28 -13.03 19.73
CA VAL A 184 -3.61 -13.52 18.38
C VAL A 184 -3.21 -14.98 18.19
N THR A 185 -2.01 -15.36 18.62
CA THR A 185 -1.47 -16.71 18.41
C THR A 185 -2.16 -17.74 19.29
N SER A 186 -2.65 -17.34 20.47
CA SER A 186 -3.46 -18.19 21.36
C SER A 186 -4.92 -18.34 20.91
N GLY A 187 -5.31 -17.78 19.76
CA GLY A 187 -6.68 -17.89 19.23
C GLY A 187 -7.70 -16.98 19.92
N ARG A 188 -7.30 -16.16 20.91
CA ARG A 188 -8.23 -15.35 21.71
C ARG A 188 -8.81 -14.18 20.94
N VAL A 189 -7.98 -13.47 20.20
CA VAL A 189 -8.41 -12.24 19.51
C VAL A 189 -7.97 -12.19 18.06
N ARG A 190 -8.72 -11.46 17.26
CA ARG A 190 -8.31 -10.96 15.95
C ARG A 190 -8.02 -9.46 16.06
N VAL A 191 -6.98 -9.02 15.36
CA VAL A 191 -6.68 -7.60 15.17
C VAL A 191 -6.86 -7.25 13.70
N CYS A 192 -7.74 -6.29 13.43
CA CYS A 192 -7.95 -5.73 12.09
C CYS A 192 -7.99 -4.19 12.16
N VAL A 193 -8.41 -3.55 11.07
CA VAL A 193 -8.64 -2.11 11.00
C VAL A 193 -10.09 -1.85 10.60
N SER A 194 -10.65 -0.73 11.06
CA SER A 194 -12.02 -0.37 10.73
C SER A 194 -12.18 -0.03 9.23
N ASP A 195 -13.43 -0.09 8.75
CA ASP A 195 -13.76 0.25 7.35
C ASP A 195 -13.46 1.74 7.02
N LYS A 196 -13.97 2.67 7.85
CA LYS A 196 -13.91 4.13 7.56
C LYS A 196 -13.08 4.94 8.57
N GLY A 197 -12.89 4.46 9.79
CA GLY A 197 -12.30 5.28 10.86
C GLY A 197 -10.76 5.24 10.90
N GLY A 198 -10.15 4.17 10.41
CA GLY A 198 -8.70 3.98 10.35
C GLY A 198 -8.05 3.46 11.65
N GLU A 199 -8.83 3.27 12.72
CA GLU A 199 -8.40 2.67 13.99
C GLU A 199 -8.10 1.17 13.87
N PHE A 200 -7.41 0.65 14.87
CA PHE A 200 -7.42 -0.78 15.13
C PHE A 200 -8.79 -1.23 15.66
N VAL A 201 -9.20 -2.42 15.25
CA VAL A 201 -10.36 -3.13 15.80
C VAL A 201 -9.90 -4.46 16.36
N ILE A 202 -10.31 -4.75 17.59
CA ILE A 202 -10.02 -6.01 18.29
C ILE A 202 -11.34 -6.68 18.61
N LEU A 203 -11.46 -7.96 18.28
CA LEU A 203 -12.65 -8.77 18.53
C LEU A 203 -12.25 -10.23 18.78
N PRO A 204 -13.11 -11.06 19.42
CA PRO A 204 -12.84 -12.48 19.59
C PRO A 204 -12.71 -13.16 18.22
N GLN A 205 -11.81 -14.14 18.08
CA GLN A 205 -11.73 -14.89 16.81
C GLN A 205 -13.02 -15.66 16.54
N GLU A 206 -13.67 -16.20 17.57
CA GLU A 206 -14.95 -16.89 17.41
C GLU A 206 -16.07 -15.96 16.92
N LEU A 207 -16.11 -14.71 17.40
CA LEU A 207 -17.06 -13.72 16.90
C LEU A 207 -16.77 -13.33 15.45
N ASP A 208 -15.50 -13.12 15.09
CA ASP A 208 -15.11 -12.84 13.69
C ASP A 208 -15.48 -14.00 12.75
N LYS A 209 -15.32 -15.25 13.22
CA LYS A 209 -15.78 -16.44 12.49
C LYS A 209 -17.30 -16.43 12.32
N ALA A 210 -18.05 -16.26 13.41
CA ALA A 210 -19.52 -16.23 13.38
C ALA A 210 -20.07 -15.13 12.46
N ILE A 211 -19.50 -13.92 12.51
CA ILE A 211 -19.89 -12.82 11.60
C ILE A 211 -19.61 -13.19 10.14
N THR A 212 -18.46 -13.82 9.87
CA THR A 212 -18.11 -14.19 8.49
C THR A 212 -18.94 -15.35 7.97
N ASP A 213 -19.21 -16.34 8.79
CA ASP A 213 -20.04 -17.48 8.43
C ASP A 213 -21.48 -17.02 8.17
N LEU A 214 -22.02 -16.10 8.99
CA LEU A 214 -23.33 -15.46 8.74
C LEU A 214 -23.33 -14.67 7.41
N HIS A 215 -22.27 -13.91 7.12
CA HIS A 215 -22.15 -13.16 5.86
C HIS A 215 -22.12 -14.10 4.63
N LEU A 216 -21.52 -15.28 4.76
CA LEU A 216 -21.43 -16.27 3.68
C LEU A 216 -22.72 -17.07 3.46
N GLN A 217 -23.72 -16.96 4.33
CA GLN A 217 -25.04 -17.57 4.16
C GLN A 217 -25.92 -16.86 3.12
N ASP A 218 -25.51 -15.70 2.61
CA ASP A 218 -26.23 -15.03 1.52
C ASP A 218 -26.05 -15.80 0.20
N GLU A 219 -26.98 -16.73 -0.06
CA GLU A 219 -27.02 -17.56 -1.27
C GLU A 219 -27.24 -16.76 -2.56
N THR A 220 -27.67 -15.50 -2.46
CA THR A 220 -27.80 -14.60 -3.62
C THR A 220 -26.46 -14.05 -4.09
N LEU A 221 -25.43 -14.10 -3.23
CA LEU A 221 -24.10 -13.57 -3.50
C LEU A 221 -23.05 -14.68 -3.59
N TYR A 222 -23.17 -15.71 -2.75
CA TYR A 222 -22.16 -16.75 -2.59
C TYR A 222 -22.74 -18.14 -2.76
N ARG A 223 -21.88 -19.07 -3.19
CA ARG A 223 -22.15 -20.51 -3.11
C ARG A 223 -20.90 -21.27 -2.65
N PRO A 224 -21.05 -22.45 -2.07
CA PRO A 224 -19.94 -23.38 -1.90
C PRO A 224 -19.25 -23.72 -3.23
N SER A 225 -17.95 -23.97 -3.17
CA SER A 225 -17.10 -24.36 -4.30
C SER A 225 -16.04 -25.38 -3.85
N SER A 226 -15.06 -25.69 -4.69
CA SER A 226 -14.01 -26.67 -4.41
C SER A 226 -12.64 -26.26 -4.94
N GLU A 227 -11.59 -26.97 -4.49
CA GLU A 227 -10.23 -26.79 -4.99
C GLU A 227 -10.11 -27.19 -6.47
N GLU A 228 -10.84 -28.22 -6.89
CA GLU A 228 -10.89 -28.67 -8.29
C GLU A 228 -11.49 -27.59 -9.18
N GLU A 229 -12.57 -26.95 -8.74
CA GLU A 229 -13.21 -25.86 -9.49
C GLU A 229 -12.27 -24.66 -9.62
N PHE A 230 -11.66 -24.23 -8.51
CA PHE A 230 -10.62 -23.19 -8.51
C PHE A 230 -9.51 -23.52 -9.51
N THR A 231 -9.05 -24.77 -9.48
CA THR A 231 -7.97 -25.26 -10.33
C THR A 231 -8.34 -25.24 -11.81
N LYS A 232 -9.56 -25.69 -12.14
CA LYS A 232 -10.11 -25.68 -13.49
C LYS A 232 -10.21 -24.26 -14.03
N GLN A 233 -10.71 -23.32 -13.23
CA GLN A 233 -10.90 -21.92 -13.62
C GLN A 233 -9.58 -21.21 -13.90
N TYR A 234 -8.60 -21.26 -12.98
CA TYR A 234 -7.34 -20.53 -13.21
C TYR A 234 -6.53 -21.14 -14.38
N ARG A 235 -6.61 -22.46 -14.59
CA ARG A 235 -5.99 -23.12 -15.75
C ARG A 235 -6.66 -22.71 -17.07
N LYS A 236 -7.99 -22.56 -17.07
CA LYS A 236 -8.73 -22.02 -18.22
C LYS A 236 -8.28 -20.60 -18.52
N LEU A 237 -8.29 -19.70 -17.53
CA LEU A 237 -7.83 -18.31 -17.68
C LEU A 237 -6.40 -18.23 -18.22
N ASN A 238 -5.47 -19.03 -17.71
CA ASN A 238 -4.09 -19.07 -18.21
C ASN A 238 -4.00 -19.53 -19.67
N ARG A 239 -4.79 -20.53 -20.09
CA ARG A 239 -4.83 -21.00 -21.48
C ARG A 239 -5.36 -19.89 -22.39
N THR A 240 -6.48 -19.27 -22.00
CA THR A 240 -7.08 -18.15 -22.74
C THR A 240 -6.11 -16.97 -22.85
N TRP A 241 -5.46 -16.58 -21.75
CA TRP A 241 -4.43 -15.54 -21.76
C TRP A 241 -3.30 -15.83 -22.73
N VAL A 242 -2.72 -17.03 -22.67
CA VAL A 242 -1.59 -17.39 -23.56
C VAL A 242 -2.00 -17.41 -25.02
N HIS A 243 -3.20 -17.91 -25.32
CA HIS A 243 -3.74 -17.93 -26.68
C HIS A 243 -3.93 -16.51 -27.21
N ILE A 244 -4.70 -15.67 -26.50
CA ILE A 244 -4.97 -14.28 -26.88
C ILE A 244 -3.69 -13.46 -27.00
N ALA A 245 -2.76 -13.61 -26.05
CA ALA A 245 -1.52 -12.84 -26.07
C ALA A 245 -0.62 -13.20 -27.25
N LYS A 246 -0.64 -14.46 -27.71
CA LYS A 246 0.07 -14.88 -28.92
C LYS A 246 -0.60 -14.35 -30.18
N ASP A 247 -1.92 -14.41 -30.24
CA ASP A 247 -2.72 -13.89 -31.35
C ASP A 247 -2.54 -12.37 -31.51
N ALA A 248 -2.49 -11.65 -30.38
CA ALA A 248 -2.15 -10.22 -30.33
C ALA A 248 -0.65 -9.91 -30.51
N HIS A 249 0.17 -10.90 -30.90
CA HIS A 249 1.61 -10.77 -31.13
C HIS A 249 2.41 -10.12 -29.97
N LEU A 250 1.98 -10.35 -28.72
CA LEU A 250 2.68 -9.81 -27.54
C LEU A 250 4.03 -10.51 -27.32
N LYS A 251 5.03 -9.75 -26.86
CA LYS A 251 6.39 -10.28 -26.59
C LYS A 251 6.32 -11.50 -25.65
N PRO A 252 7.02 -12.63 -25.94
CA PRO A 252 6.99 -13.83 -25.09
C PRO A 252 7.36 -13.58 -23.62
N SER A 253 8.26 -12.63 -23.37
CA SER A 253 8.66 -12.22 -22.02
C SER A 253 7.50 -11.59 -21.23
N LEU A 254 6.60 -10.85 -21.89
CA LEU A 254 5.39 -10.30 -21.29
C LEU A 254 4.37 -11.40 -21.01
N ILE A 255 4.15 -12.30 -21.98
CA ILE A 255 3.24 -13.46 -21.84
C ILE A 255 3.62 -14.27 -20.60
N ALA A 256 4.90 -14.63 -20.48
CA ALA A 256 5.41 -15.37 -19.34
C ALA A 256 5.29 -14.56 -18.03
N ARG A 257 5.56 -13.26 -18.06
CA ARG A 257 5.49 -12.41 -16.86
C ARG A 257 4.07 -12.29 -16.31
N LEU A 258 3.04 -12.25 -17.17
CA LEU A 258 1.65 -12.14 -16.73
C LEU A 258 0.97 -13.50 -16.49
N LYS A 259 1.50 -14.61 -17.02
CA LYS A 259 1.01 -15.96 -16.70
C LYS A 259 1.32 -16.33 -15.24
N LEU A 260 0.33 -16.82 -14.51
CA LEU A 260 0.48 -17.34 -13.14
C LEU A 260 0.21 -18.85 -13.13
N GLU A 261 1.26 -19.67 -13.11
CA GLU A 261 1.09 -21.13 -13.19
C GLU A 261 0.41 -21.73 -11.96
N LEU A 262 0.69 -21.17 -10.78
CA LEU A 262 0.21 -21.64 -9.49
C LEU A 262 -0.19 -20.43 -8.65
N PRO A 263 -1.36 -19.83 -8.94
CA PRO A 263 -1.85 -18.67 -8.22
C PRO A 263 -2.23 -19.03 -6.78
N ILE A 264 -2.10 -18.08 -5.87
CA ILE A 264 -2.60 -18.22 -4.50
C ILE A 264 -4.12 -18.10 -4.54
N CYS A 265 -4.85 -19.04 -3.91
CA CYS A 265 -6.29 -18.88 -3.78
C CYS A 265 -6.61 -17.56 -3.04
N PRO A 266 -7.45 -16.68 -3.61
CA PRO A 266 -7.93 -15.49 -2.92
C PRO A 266 -8.57 -15.84 -1.58
N VAL A 267 -8.55 -14.93 -0.62
CA VAL A 267 -9.20 -15.13 0.69
C VAL A 267 -10.17 -14.03 1.00
N LEU A 268 -11.26 -14.38 1.68
CA LEU A 268 -12.18 -13.41 2.24
C LEU A 268 -11.66 -12.91 3.59
N TYR A 269 -11.73 -11.60 3.81
CA TYR A 269 -11.65 -11.03 5.13
C TYR A 269 -12.62 -9.85 5.26
N LEU A 270 -13.13 -9.63 6.47
CA LEU A 270 -14.10 -8.58 6.74
C LEU A 270 -13.44 -7.37 7.42
N LEU A 271 -13.94 -6.18 7.08
CA LEU A 271 -13.70 -4.93 7.82
C LEU A 271 -14.98 -4.55 8.55
N ILE A 272 -14.88 -4.32 9.87
CA ILE A 272 -16.02 -3.92 10.68
C ILE A 272 -16.38 -2.46 10.42
N LYS A 273 -17.66 -2.18 10.18
CA LYS A 273 -18.19 -0.82 10.03
C LYS A 273 -18.44 -0.22 11.40
N THR A 274 -17.37 0.13 12.13
CA THR A 274 -17.43 0.67 13.50
C THR A 274 -18.33 1.91 13.63
N HIS A 275 -18.44 2.72 12.59
CA HIS A 275 -19.34 3.88 12.50
C HIS A 275 -20.84 3.56 12.46
N LYS A 276 -21.22 2.27 12.37
CA LYS A 276 -22.61 1.80 12.43
C LYS A 276 -22.93 1.07 13.75
N LEU A 277 -21.98 1.04 14.68
CA LEU A 277 -22.14 0.38 15.98
C LEU A 277 -22.58 1.40 17.03
N SER A 278 -23.56 1.01 17.84
CA SER A 278 -23.89 1.67 19.10
C SER A 278 -22.93 1.23 20.21
N THR A 279 -22.97 1.89 21.37
CA THR A 279 -22.18 1.50 22.54
C THR A 279 -22.55 0.09 23.03
N ASP A 280 -23.83 -0.28 22.95
CA ASP A 280 -24.33 -1.59 23.36
C ASP A 280 -23.88 -2.71 22.40
N ASP A 281 -23.66 -2.39 21.13
CA ASP A 281 -23.14 -3.35 20.15
C ASP A 281 -21.70 -3.76 20.45
N LEU A 282 -20.92 -2.90 21.13
CA LEU A 282 -19.51 -3.19 21.44
C LEU A 282 -19.36 -4.32 22.46
N THR A 283 -20.36 -4.57 23.31
CA THR A 283 -20.34 -5.68 24.27
C THR A 283 -21.11 -6.91 23.77
N SER A 284 -21.82 -6.79 22.64
CA SER A 284 -22.58 -7.87 22.04
C SER A 284 -21.70 -8.97 21.44
N ASN A 285 -22.14 -10.22 21.61
CA ASN A 285 -21.59 -11.40 20.92
C ASN A 285 -22.51 -11.91 19.78
N ASP A 286 -23.60 -11.20 19.49
CA ASP A 286 -24.50 -11.53 18.39
C ASP A 286 -23.91 -11.08 17.04
N PRO A 287 -23.58 -12.00 16.12
CA PRO A 287 -22.97 -11.67 14.82
C PRO A 287 -23.88 -10.81 13.93
N SER A 288 -25.20 -10.86 14.10
CA SER A 288 -26.16 -10.17 13.22
C SER A 288 -26.12 -8.63 13.35
N LYS A 289 -25.66 -8.13 14.50
CA LYS A 289 -25.52 -6.69 14.78
C LYS A 289 -24.36 -6.04 14.03
N PHE A 290 -23.37 -6.82 13.59
CA PHE A 290 -22.16 -6.29 12.98
C PHE A 290 -22.30 -6.14 11.47
N LYS A 291 -22.43 -4.89 11.00
CA LYS A 291 -22.31 -4.58 9.57
C LYS A 291 -20.84 -4.60 9.14
N VAL A 292 -20.57 -5.22 8.00
CA VAL A 292 -19.20 -5.45 7.50
C VAL A 292 -19.00 -4.98 6.07
N ARG A 293 -17.73 -4.84 5.67
CA ARG A 293 -17.30 -4.77 4.27
C ARG A 293 -16.48 -6.03 3.93
N PRO A 294 -16.97 -6.90 3.03
CA PRO A 294 -16.21 -8.05 2.57
C PRO A 294 -15.11 -7.62 1.60
N ILE A 295 -13.90 -8.14 1.77
CA ILE A 295 -12.79 -7.95 0.84
C ILE A 295 -12.23 -9.31 0.44
N ILE A 296 -12.18 -9.58 -0.87
CA ILE A 296 -11.55 -10.75 -1.45
C ILE A 296 -10.13 -10.36 -1.86
N SER A 297 -9.12 -10.88 -1.15
CA SER A 297 -7.71 -10.58 -1.43
C SER A 297 -7.22 -11.31 -2.68
N CYS A 298 -7.26 -10.64 -3.83
CA CYS A 298 -6.79 -11.18 -5.11
C CYS A 298 -5.27 -11.06 -5.33
N VAL A 299 -4.48 -10.69 -4.32
CA VAL A 299 -3.02 -10.55 -4.45
C VAL A 299 -2.39 -11.89 -4.79
N ASP A 300 -1.62 -11.94 -5.89
CA ASP A 300 -1.06 -13.17 -6.47
C ASP A 300 -2.11 -14.25 -6.81
N GLY A 301 -3.38 -13.85 -6.89
CA GLY A 301 -4.50 -14.69 -7.31
C GLY A 301 -4.58 -14.86 -8.82
N PRO A 302 -5.47 -15.74 -9.32
CA PRO A 302 -5.56 -16.09 -10.74
C PRO A 302 -5.65 -14.90 -11.69
N THR A 303 -6.43 -13.89 -11.30
CA THR A 303 -6.77 -12.75 -12.16
C THR A 303 -5.79 -11.58 -11.99
N ASP A 304 -4.92 -11.56 -10.97
CA ASP A 304 -4.15 -10.36 -10.58
C ASP A 304 -3.36 -9.74 -11.73
N ARG A 305 -2.62 -10.57 -12.46
CA ARG A 305 -1.71 -10.11 -13.53
C ARG A 305 -2.42 -9.77 -14.84
N VAL A 306 -3.41 -10.57 -15.23
CA VAL A 306 -4.19 -10.33 -16.45
C VAL A 306 -5.11 -9.12 -16.27
N SER A 307 -5.77 -9.01 -15.10
CA SER A 307 -6.60 -7.85 -14.76
C SER A 307 -5.80 -6.55 -14.67
N TRP A 308 -4.51 -6.60 -14.34
CA TRP A 308 -3.66 -5.41 -14.42
C TRP A 308 -3.55 -4.88 -15.86
N LEU A 309 -3.32 -5.77 -16.84
CA LEU A 309 -3.24 -5.38 -18.25
C LEU A 309 -4.60 -4.85 -18.74
N LEU A 310 -5.69 -5.56 -18.45
CA LEU A 310 -7.03 -5.11 -18.80
C LEU A 310 -7.36 -3.75 -18.18
N ASN A 311 -6.97 -3.52 -16.92
CA ASN A 311 -7.21 -2.26 -16.26
C ASN A 311 -6.45 -1.09 -16.92
N LEU A 312 -5.29 -1.31 -17.54
CA LEU A 312 -4.61 -0.24 -18.31
C LEU A 312 -5.46 0.21 -19.51
N VAL A 313 -6.17 -0.71 -20.14
CA VAL A 313 -7.10 -0.40 -21.23
C VAL A 313 -8.37 0.25 -20.68
N LEU A 314 -9.07 -0.47 -19.79
CA LEU A 314 -10.41 -0.10 -19.37
C LEU A 314 -10.45 1.19 -18.56
N ILE A 315 -9.43 1.51 -17.73
CA ILE A 315 -9.45 2.75 -16.92
C ILE A 315 -9.56 4.01 -17.78
N GLN A 316 -9.13 3.95 -19.06
CA GLN A 316 -9.27 5.06 -19.99
C GLN A 316 -10.74 5.38 -20.28
N LEU A 317 -11.65 4.40 -20.15
CA LEU A 317 -13.09 4.58 -20.38
C LEU A 317 -13.73 5.61 -19.45
N LEU A 318 -13.19 5.77 -18.23
CA LEU A 318 -13.74 6.71 -17.25
C LEU A 318 -13.71 8.17 -17.72
N ARG A 319 -12.88 8.52 -18.71
CA ARG A 319 -12.87 9.89 -19.29
C ARG A 319 -14.11 10.21 -20.10
N TYR A 320 -14.81 9.18 -20.60
CA TYR A 320 -16.02 9.33 -21.39
C TYR A 320 -17.29 9.18 -20.54
N VAL A 321 -17.15 8.86 -19.24
CA VAL A 321 -18.30 8.80 -18.32
C VAL A 321 -18.66 10.23 -17.89
N PRO A 322 -19.82 10.79 -18.30
CA PRO A 322 -20.10 12.22 -18.14
C PRO A 322 -20.14 12.70 -16.68
N ALA A 323 -20.69 11.86 -15.79
CA ALA A 323 -20.81 12.18 -14.38
C ALA A 323 -19.51 11.95 -13.58
N HIS A 324 -18.46 11.36 -14.16
CA HIS A 324 -17.31 10.88 -13.40
C HIS A 324 -16.49 12.00 -12.76
N LEU A 325 -16.25 11.89 -11.45
CA LEU A 325 -15.28 12.71 -10.72
C LEU A 325 -14.03 11.91 -10.37
N SER A 326 -12.87 12.52 -10.64
CA SER A 326 -11.57 11.94 -10.26
C SER A 326 -11.05 12.41 -8.90
N ASN A 327 -11.47 13.60 -8.44
CA ASN A 327 -11.05 14.20 -7.17
C ASN A 327 -11.90 15.44 -6.82
N THR A 328 -11.73 15.93 -5.59
CA THR A 328 -12.40 17.11 -5.05
C THR A 328 -12.13 18.40 -5.83
N LYS A 329 -10.94 18.58 -6.42
CA LYS A 329 -10.65 19.78 -7.19
C LYS A 329 -11.54 19.85 -8.42
N MET A 330 -11.64 18.75 -9.18
CA MET A 330 -12.53 18.64 -10.33
C MET A 330 -14.00 18.91 -9.93
N PHE A 331 -14.42 18.43 -8.76
CA PHE A 331 -15.74 18.74 -8.22
C PHE A 331 -15.94 20.24 -7.98
N LEU A 332 -15.00 20.90 -7.30
CA LEU A 332 -15.08 22.35 -7.03
C LEU A 332 -15.02 23.19 -8.32
N ASP A 333 -14.24 22.77 -9.32
CA ASP A 333 -14.18 23.43 -10.62
C ASP A 333 -15.55 23.37 -11.34
N HIS A 334 -16.25 22.22 -11.26
CA HIS A 334 -17.61 22.08 -11.79
C HIS A 334 -18.64 22.87 -10.97
N LEU A 335 -18.57 22.83 -9.64
CA LEU A 335 -19.44 23.61 -8.75
C LEU A 335 -19.29 25.10 -9.01
N GLY A 336 -18.07 25.59 -9.20
CA GLY A 336 -17.77 26.98 -9.53
C GLY A 336 -18.24 27.42 -10.91
N SER A 337 -18.47 26.49 -11.83
CA SER A 337 -18.98 26.75 -13.18
C SER A 337 -20.49 26.58 -13.30
N ALA A 338 -21.15 26.06 -12.26
CA ALA A 338 -22.59 25.81 -12.25
C ALA A 338 -23.36 27.15 -12.14
N LYS A 339 -24.43 27.29 -12.92
CA LYS A 339 -25.33 28.44 -12.88
C LYS A 339 -26.36 28.22 -11.78
N LEU A 340 -26.08 28.71 -10.58
CA LEU A 340 -26.93 28.53 -9.41
C LEU A 340 -28.04 29.61 -9.40
N SER A 341 -29.29 29.19 -9.24
CA SER A 341 -30.43 30.07 -8.96
C SER A 341 -30.64 30.23 -7.45
N GLU A 342 -31.45 31.20 -7.03
CA GLU A 342 -31.77 31.41 -5.62
C GLU A 342 -32.54 30.23 -4.99
N ASP A 343 -33.40 29.57 -5.78
CA ASP A 343 -34.27 28.47 -5.33
C ASP A 343 -33.70 27.07 -5.56
N CYS A 344 -32.45 26.96 -6.03
CA CYS A 344 -31.87 25.65 -6.32
C CYS A 344 -31.71 24.81 -5.05
N VAL A 345 -31.88 23.49 -5.21
CA VAL A 345 -31.74 22.52 -4.13
C VAL A 345 -30.55 21.61 -4.39
N MET A 346 -29.84 21.23 -3.32
CA MET A 346 -28.77 20.24 -3.38
C MET A 346 -29.05 19.05 -2.49
N GLU A 347 -28.73 17.86 -2.98
CA GLU A 347 -28.75 16.61 -2.22
C GLU A 347 -27.56 15.74 -2.61
N SER A 348 -27.16 14.83 -1.71
CA SER A 348 -26.19 13.79 -2.03
C SER A 348 -26.89 12.44 -2.07
N PHE A 349 -26.58 11.62 -3.07
CA PHE A 349 -27.08 10.25 -3.16
C PHE A 349 -25.95 9.25 -2.96
N ASP A 350 -26.15 8.23 -2.13
CA ASP A 350 -25.20 7.14 -1.87
C ASP A 350 -25.75 5.83 -2.46
N VAL A 351 -24.97 5.17 -3.31
CA VAL A 351 -25.34 3.87 -3.89
C VAL A 351 -25.13 2.77 -2.84
N THR A 352 -26.23 2.11 -2.46
CA THR A 352 -26.20 1.04 -1.46
C THR A 352 -25.44 -0.18 -2.00
N SER A 353 -24.33 -0.51 -1.33
CA SER A 353 -23.52 -1.72 -1.61
C SER A 353 -23.15 -1.90 -3.09
N LEU A 354 -22.76 -0.80 -3.76
CA LEU A 354 -22.50 -0.73 -5.20
C LEU A 354 -21.91 -2.01 -5.78
N TYR A 355 -20.69 -2.39 -5.38
CA TYR A 355 -19.98 -3.52 -6.00
C TYR A 355 -20.71 -4.85 -5.94
N THR A 356 -21.38 -5.20 -4.85
CA THR A 356 -22.11 -6.49 -4.76
C THR A 356 -23.40 -6.49 -5.57
N ASN A 357 -23.93 -5.30 -5.89
CA ASN A 357 -25.20 -5.13 -6.60
C ASN A 357 -25.02 -4.88 -8.11
N VAL A 358 -23.80 -4.60 -8.59
CA VAL A 358 -23.52 -4.50 -10.03
C VAL A 358 -23.63 -5.87 -10.69
N SER A 359 -24.49 -6.00 -11.70
CA SER A 359 -24.55 -7.21 -12.54
C SER A 359 -23.28 -7.34 -13.40
N ASN A 360 -22.65 -8.53 -13.36
CA ASN A 360 -21.46 -8.80 -14.15
C ASN A 360 -21.75 -8.68 -15.65
N ASP A 361 -22.85 -9.25 -16.13
CA ASP A 361 -23.20 -9.22 -17.56
C ASP A 361 -23.53 -7.80 -18.02
N SER A 362 -24.28 -7.03 -17.23
CA SER A 362 -24.59 -5.64 -17.56
C SER A 362 -23.34 -4.76 -17.57
N ALA A 363 -22.39 -5.01 -16.66
CA ALA A 363 -21.12 -4.29 -16.62
C ALA A 363 -20.20 -4.65 -17.80
N ILE A 364 -20.13 -5.94 -18.18
CA ILE A 364 -19.43 -6.39 -19.39
C ILE A 364 -20.04 -5.71 -20.62
N GLN A 365 -21.38 -5.70 -20.73
CA GLN A 365 -22.08 -5.08 -21.85
C GLN A 365 -21.83 -3.57 -21.92
N ALA A 366 -21.85 -2.87 -20.78
CA ALA A 366 -21.51 -1.45 -20.72
C ALA A 366 -20.06 -1.18 -21.17
N ALA A 367 -19.10 -1.99 -20.72
CA ALA A 367 -17.72 -1.87 -21.16
C ALA A 367 -17.57 -2.12 -22.66
N HIS A 368 -18.31 -3.08 -23.22
CA HIS A 368 -18.30 -3.37 -24.65
C HIS A 368 -18.76 -2.19 -25.50
N GLU A 369 -19.90 -1.58 -25.16
CA GLU A 369 -20.44 -0.42 -25.89
C GLU A 369 -19.48 0.76 -25.86
N PHE A 370 -18.94 1.09 -24.68
CA PHE A 370 -17.94 2.15 -24.54
C PHE A 370 -16.66 1.87 -25.34
N LEU A 371 -16.21 0.61 -25.41
CA LEU A 371 -15.07 0.22 -26.25
C LEU A 371 -15.38 0.38 -27.73
N MET A 372 -16.56 -0.07 -28.18
CA MET A 372 -16.99 0.08 -29.57
C MET A 372 -17.04 1.55 -29.99
N GLU A 373 -17.55 2.42 -29.13
CA GLU A 373 -17.65 3.85 -29.40
C GLU A 373 -16.29 4.57 -29.40
N HIS A 374 -15.38 4.23 -28.49
CA HIS A 374 -14.21 5.06 -28.21
C HIS A 374 -12.83 4.43 -28.51
N HIS A 375 -12.77 3.16 -28.95
CA HIS A 375 -11.50 2.44 -29.14
C HIS A 375 -10.47 3.17 -30.01
N ASN A 376 -10.90 3.93 -31.02
CA ASN A 376 -10.01 4.69 -31.92
C ASN A 376 -9.14 5.74 -31.20
N THR A 377 -9.54 6.17 -30.01
CA THR A 377 -8.83 7.17 -29.20
C THR A 377 -8.11 6.57 -27.99
N MET A 378 -8.15 5.24 -27.84
CA MET A 378 -7.61 4.50 -26.71
C MET A 378 -6.36 3.69 -27.09
N ASN A 379 -5.46 3.52 -26.13
CA ASN A 379 -4.38 2.55 -26.27
C ASN A 379 -4.85 1.16 -25.80
N LEU A 380 -5.04 0.24 -26.75
CA LEU A 380 -5.44 -1.15 -26.48
C LEU A 380 -4.25 -2.09 -26.26
N TYR A 381 -3.02 -1.58 -26.34
CA TYR A 381 -1.78 -2.34 -26.14
C TYR A 381 -1.66 -3.60 -27.02
N GLY A 382 -2.14 -3.51 -28.27
CA GLY A 382 -2.13 -4.61 -29.25
C GLY A 382 -3.31 -5.58 -29.15
N LEU A 383 -4.19 -5.41 -28.17
CA LEU A 383 -5.40 -6.25 -28.04
C LEU A 383 -6.53 -5.72 -28.91
N SER A 384 -7.34 -6.62 -29.48
CA SER A 384 -8.63 -6.27 -30.11
C SER A 384 -9.72 -6.15 -29.04
N ILE A 385 -10.87 -5.55 -29.39
CA ILE A 385 -12.04 -5.51 -28.50
C ILE A 385 -12.47 -6.95 -28.12
N ALA A 386 -12.52 -7.87 -29.09
CA ALA A 386 -12.85 -9.28 -28.85
C ALA A 386 -11.90 -9.94 -27.84
N HIS A 387 -10.59 -9.65 -27.91
CA HIS A 387 -9.60 -10.11 -26.94
C HIS A 387 -9.88 -9.58 -25.53
N ILE A 388 -10.15 -8.26 -25.42
CA ILE A 388 -10.45 -7.61 -24.16
C ILE A 388 -11.71 -8.21 -23.53
N MET A 389 -12.78 -8.36 -24.30
CA MET A 389 -14.05 -8.90 -23.81
C MET A 389 -13.94 -10.36 -23.36
N THR A 390 -13.19 -11.18 -24.10
CA THR A 390 -12.96 -12.58 -23.72
C THR A 390 -12.19 -12.68 -22.41
N LEU A 391 -11.09 -11.93 -22.27
CA LEU A 391 -10.31 -11.93 -21.03
C LEU A 391 -11.10 -11.35 -19.84
N LEU A 392 -11.92 -10.32 -20.09
CA LEU A 392 -12.81 -9.72 -19.09
C LEU A 392 -13.79 -10.76 -18.53
N LYS A 393 -14.48 -11.49 -19.42
CA LYS A 393 -15.41 -12.56 -19.05
C LYS A 393 -14.73 -13.67 -18.24
N GLU A 394 -13.55 -14.12 -18.67
CA GLU A 394 -12.79 -15.15 -17.94
C GLU A 394 -12.31 -14.65 -16.57
N CYS A 395 -11.91 -13.38 -16.45
CA CYS A 395 -11.50 -12.79 -15.19
C CYS A 395 -12.67 -12.68 -14.20
N LEU A 396 -13.85 -12.22 -14.63
CA LEU A 396 -15.03 -12.12 -13.76
C LEU A 396 -15.59 -13.49 -13.38
N SER A 397 -15.43 -14.49 -14.25
CA SER A 397 -15.79 -15.89 -13.95
C SER A 397 -14.85 -16.53 -12.92
N CYS A 398 -13.61 -16.05 -12.80
CA CYS A 398 -12.61 -16.59 -11.89
C CYS A 398 -12.68 -15.94 -10.50
N ASN A 399 -13.80 -16.17 -9.80
CA ASN A 399 -14.14 -15.50 -8.54
C ASN A 399 -14.31 -16.48 -7.36
N ILE A 400 -13.46 -17.50 -7.32
CA ILE A 400 -13.37 -18.44 -6.20
C ILE A 400 -12.36 -17.94 -5.17
N PHE A 401 -12.73 -18.07 -3.89
CA PHE A 401 -11.91 -17.70 -2.75
C PHE A 401 -12.04 -18.74 -1.63
N ARG A 402 -11.16 -18.64 -0.63
CA ARG A 402 -11.14 -19.49 0.55
C ARG A 402 -11.51 -18.71 1.81
N TRP A 403 -12.20 -19.39 2.71
CA TRP A 403 -12.45 -18.93 4.07
C TRP A 403 -12.41 -20.13 5.03
N SER A 404 -11.55 -20.05 6.05
CA SER A 404 -11.41 -21.09 7.09
C SER A 404 -11.23 -22.49 6.50
N GLY A 405 -10.42 -22.60 5.44
CA GLY A 405 -10.16 -23.86 4.73
C GLY A 405 -11.24 -24.31 3.73
N ARG A 406 -12.42 -23.67 3.69
CA ARG A 406 -13.51 -23.99 2.75
C ARG A 406 -13.50 -23.07 1.54
N TYR A 407 -13.92 -23.60 0.38
CA TYR A 407 -13.97 -22.87 -0.88
C TYR A 407 -15.36 -22.31 -1.15
N TYR A 408 -15.42 -21.07 -1.63
CA TYR A 408 -16.63 -20.38 -1.99
C TYR A 408 -16.45 -19.66 -3.33
N ALA A 409 -17.52 -19.51 -4.09
CA ALA A 409 -17.56 -18.68 -5.29
C ALA A 409 -18.52 -17.51 -5.04
N GLN A 410 -18.11 -16.30 -5.40
CA GLN A 410 -19.04 -15.18 -5.50
C GLN A 410 -19.69 -15.20 -6.89
N ILE A 411 -21.01 -15.38 -6.92
CA ILE A 411 -21.81 -15.61 -8.14
C ILE A 411 -22.47 -14.34 -8.68
N ARG A 412 -22.62 -13.32 -7.83
CA ARG A 412 -23.19 -12.01 -8.20
C ARG A 412 -22.31 -10.88 -7.66
N GLY A 413 -22.28 -9.77 -8.40
CA GLY A 413 -21.51 -8.61 -8.02
C GLY A 413 -20.04 -8.68 -8.43
N LEU A 414 -19.43 -7.51 -8.42
CA LEU A 414 -17.99 -7.33 -8.59
C LEU A 414 -17.30 -7.57 -7.25
N ALA A 415 -16.32 -8.48 -7.23
CA ALA A 415 -15.56 -8.77 -6.01
C ALA A 415 -14.74 -7.54 -5.57
N MET A 416 -15.01 -7.06 -4.34
CA MET A 416 -14.22 -6.00 -3.72
C MET A 416 -12.80 -6.51 -3.45
N GLY A 417 -11.85 -6.03 -4.25
CA GLY A 417 -10.45 -6.49 -4.23
C GLY A 417 -9.93 -6.90 -5.61
N GLN A 418 -10.81 -7.10 -6.59
CA GLN A 418 -10.42 -7.22 -7.99
C GLN A 418 -10.08 -5.86 -8.60
N ARG A 419 -9.06 -5.82 -9.47
CA ARG A 419 -8.59 -4.58 -10.13
C ARG A 419 -9.61 -3.97 -11.09
N LEU A 420 -10.46 -4.79 -11.69
CA LEU A 420 -11.45 -4.36 -12.69
C LEU A 420 -12.71 -3.78 -12.07
N ALA A 421 -12.99 -4.09 -10.79
CA ALA A 421 -14.25 -3.72 -10.15
C ALA A 421 -14.54 -2.21 -10.21
N PRO A 422 -13.60 -1.29 -9.88
CA PRO A 422 -13.89 0.15 -9.89
C PRO A 422 -14.26 0.70 -11.27
N VAL A 423 -13.54 0.28 -12.31
CA VAL A 423 -13.80 0.77 -13.67
C VAL A 423 -15.11 0.22 -14.22
N LEU A 424 -15.39 -1.06 -13.98
CA LEU A 424 -16.62 -1.71 -14.41
C LEU A 424 -17.84 -1.12 -13.71
N ALA A 425 -17.76 -0.85 -12.40
CA ALA A 425 -18.81 -0.14 -11.68
C ALA A 425 -19.00 1.29 -12.24
N GLY A 426 -17.91 1.97 -12.58
CA GLY A 426 -17.93 3.31 -13.18
C GLY A 426 -18.72 3.38 -14.48
N VAL A 427 -18.41 2.48 -15.44
CA VAL A 427 -19.08 2.43 -16.76
C VAL A 427 -20.50 1.88 -16.67
N PHE A 428 -20.75 0.91 -15.79
CA PHE A 428 -22.11 0.41 -15.56
C PHE A 428 -23.02 1.51 -15.00
N MET A 429 -22.54 2.27 -14.02
CA MET A 429 -23.30 3.39 -13.46
C MET A 429 -23.58 4.48 -14.49
N ALA A 430 -22.71 4.69 -15.49
CA ALA A 430 -22.98 5.65 -16.55
C ALA A 430 -24.31 5.38 -17.29
N LYS A 431 -24.68 4.10 -17.44
CA LYS A 431 -25.98 3.70 -18.00
C LYS A 431 -27.15 3.99 -17.07
N ILE A 432 -26.98 3.68 -15.78
CA ILE A 432 -27.98 3.97 -14.74
C ILE A 432 -28.27 5.48 -14.65
N GLU A 433 -27.26 6.31 -14.90
CA GLU A 433 -27.32 7.76 -14.77
C GLU A 433 -27.92 8.45 -16.01
N GLN A 434 -27.94 7.78 -17.17
CA GLN A 434 -28.34 8.38 -18.43
C GLN A 434 -29.73 9.06 -18.39
N PRO A 435 -30.79 8.46 -17.81
CA PRO A 435 -32.10 9.12 -17.75
C PRO A 435 -32.12 10.39 -16.92
N VAL A 436 -31.27 10.49 -15.90
CA VAL A 436 -31.12 11.72 -15.09
C VAL A 436 -30.33 12.77 -15.86
N LEU A 437 -29.26 12.37 -16.53
CA LEU A 437 -28.44 13.30 -17.32
C LEU A 437 -29.23 13.96 -18.46
N ILE A 438 -30.21 13.25 -19.06
CA ILE A 438 -31.11 13.81 -20.08
C ILE A 438 -32.02 14.91 -19.54
N ARG A 439 -32.32 14.91 -18.23
CA ARG A 439 -33.13 15.95 -17.59
C ARG A 439 -32.37 17.23 -17.33
N GLU A 440 -31.07 17.25 -17.61
CA GLU A 440 -30.19 18.40 -17.46
C GLU A 440 -30.25 19.08 -16.07
N PRO A 441 -30.06 18.32 -14.97
CA PRO A 441 -29.93 18.94 -13.66
C PRO A 441 -28.77 19.95 -13.67
N ILE A 442 -28.90 21.04 -12.91
CA ILE A 442 -27.90 22.13 -12.82
C ILE A 442 -26.49 21.55 -12.63
N LEU A 443 -26.37 20.53 -11.76
CA LEU A 443 -25.14 19.77 -11.62
C LEU A 443 -25.46 18.33 -11.22
N TYR A 444 -24.91 17.35 -11.94
CA TYR A 444 -24.88 15.96 -11.50
C TYR A 444 -23.47 15.39 -11.67
N ARG A 445 -22.87 14.96 -10.56
CA ARG A 445 -21.51 14.41 -10.55
C ARG A 445 -21.38 13.26 -9.54
N ARG A 446 -20.59 12.25 -9.87
CA ARG A 446 -20.40 11.05 -9.06
C ARG A 446 -18.93 10.72 -8.85
N TYR A 447 -18.58 10.49 -7.60
CA TYR A 447 -17.31 9.91 -7.18
C TYR A 447 -17.55 8.49 -6.67
N VAL A 448 -17.33 7.50 -7.54
CA VAL A 448 -17.57 6.08 -7.25
C VAL A 448 -19.04 5.82 -6.88
N ASP A 449 -19.37 5.72 -5.58
CA ASP A 449 -20.70 5.48 -4.99
C ASP A 449 -21.39 6.77 -4.52
N ASP A 450 -20.63 7.84 -4.25
CA ASP A 450 -21.15 9.12 -3.78
C ASP A 450 -21.55 10.01 -4.98
N CYS A 451 -22.82 10.38 -5.09
CA CYS A 451 -23.35 11.31 -6.08
C CYS A 451 -23.69 12.66 -5.43
N PHE A 452 -23.49 13.74 -6.18
CA PHE A 452 -23.86 15.10 -5.81
C PHE A 452 -24.75 15.67 -6.90
N VAL A 453 -25.92 16.18 -6.49
CA VAL A 453 -26.95 16.67 -7.40
C VAL A 453 -27.37 18.07 -6.98
N ILE A 454 -27.50 18.96 -7.96
CA ILE A 454 -28.17 20.25 -7.83
C ILE A 454 -29.28 20.30 -8.89
N CYS A 455 -30.50 20.59 -8.47
CA CYS A 455 -31.66 20.79 -9.34
C CYS A 455 -32.27 22.17 -9.11
N SER A 456 -33.10 22.62 -10.04
CA SER A 456 -33.75 23.93 -9.93
C SER A 456 -34.87 23.92 -8.89
N THR A 457 -35.52 22.77 -8.69
CA THR A 457 -36.61 22.59 -7.72
C THR A 457 -36.49 21.25 -6.99
N GLN A 458 -37.15 21.14 -5.83
CA GLN A 458 -37.24 19.87 -5.09
C GLN A 458 -38.01 18.79 -5.88
N GLU A 459 -39.01 19.17 -6.67
CA GLU A 459 -39.77 18.23 -7.51
C GLU A 459 -38.85 17.57 -8.57
N GLU A 460 -37.98 18.36 -9.20
CA GLU A 460 -37.00 17.83 -10.16
C GLU A 460 -36.00 16.88 -9.46
N MET A 461 -35.52 17.27 -8.28
CA MET A 461 -34.64 16.44 -7.45
C MET A 461 -35.29 15.10 -7.10
N ASP A 462 -36.56 15.12 -6.67
CA ASP A 462 -37.33 13.92 -6.32
C ASP A 462 -37.51 13.02 -7.55
N LYS A 463 -37.81 13.60 -8.71
CA LYS A 463 -37.92 12.85 -9.97
C LYS A 463 -36.59 12.20 -10.37
N CYS A 464 -35.47 12.90 -10.23
CA CYS A 464 -34.15 12.35 -10.49
C CYS A 464 -33.84 11.17 -9.55
N PHE A 465 -34.15 11.30 -8.27
CA PHE A 465 -33.98 10.23 -7.28
C PHE A 465 -34.84 8.99 -7.57
N GLU A 466 -36.11 9.19 -7.95
CA GLU A 466 -37.01 8.12 -8.37
C GLU A 466 -36.48 7.37 -9.60
N LEU A 467 -36.08 8.12 -10.64
CA LEU A 467 -35.60 7.53 -11.89
C LEU A 467 -34.38 6.63 -11.65
N LEU A 468 -33.40 7.09 -10.86
CA LEU A 468 -32.21 6.28 -10.54
C LEU A 468 -32.58 4.96 -9.85
N ASN A 469 -33.54 5.00 -8.92
CA ASN A 469 -33.99 3.82 -8.18
C ASN A 469 -34.88 2.86 -9.00
N GLN A 470 -35.37 3.29 -10.17
CA GLN A 470 -36.16 2.48 -11.11
C GLN A 470 -35.32 1.77 -12.17
N GLN A 471 -34.05 2.17 -12.39
CA GLN A 471 -33.22 1.62 -13.48
C GLN A 471 -32.76 0.18 -13.26
N SER A 472 -32.77 -0.31 -12.02
CA SER A 472 -32.27 -1.63 -11.69
C SER A 472 -33.01 -2.23 -10.50
N GLU A 473 -33.17 -3.55 -10.54
CA GLU A 473 -33.67 -4.34 -9.42
C GLU A 473 -32.74 -4.21 -8.20
N TYR A 474 -31.42 -4.25 -8.41
CA TYR A 474 -30.43 -4.37 -7.33
C TYR A 474 -29.71 -3.07 -6.96
N ILE A 475 -29.62 -2.10 -7.88
CA ILE A 475 -29.01 -0.80 -7.56
C ILE A 475 -30.06 0.10 -6.94
N LYS A 476 -29.85 0.44 -5.66
CA LYS A 476 -30.67 1.36 -4.90
C LYS A 476 -29.80 2.48 -4.32
N LEU A 477 -30.35 3.69 -4.28
CA LEU A 477 -29.69 4.87 -3.77
C LEU A 477 -30.44 5.37 -2.53
N THR A 478 -29.68 5.81 -1.54
CA THR A 478 -30.18 6.60 -0.41
C THR A 478 -29.84 8.06 -0.61
N ARG A 479 -30.62 8.99 -0.03
CA ARG A 479 -30.39 10.42 -0.15
C ARG A 479 -30.10 11.09 1.19
N GLU A 480 -29.19 12.03 1.19
CA GLU A 480 -28.84 12.90 2.31
C GLU A 480 -29.15 14.35 1.93
N LYS A 481 -29.97 15.00 2.77
CA LYS A 481 -30.30 16.42 2.65
C LYS A 481 -29.35 17.27 3.51
N PRO A 482 -29.16 18.56 3.17
CA PRO A 482 -28.35 19.47 3.98
C PRO A 482 -28.83 19.51 5.44
N ARG A 483 -27.90 19.51 6.39
CA ARG A 483 -28.16 19.73 7.81
C ARG A 483 -27.59 21.07 8.21
N GLU A 484 -28.39 21.91 8.87
CA GLU A 484 -27.99 23.29 9.18
C GLU A 484 -27.50 24.04 7.93
N ASN A 485 -28.13 23.78 6.77
CA ASN A 485 -27.78 24.29 5.45
C ASN A 485 -26.42 23.83 4.87
N TRP A 486 -25.70 22.93 5.55
CA TRP A 486 -24.46 22.34 5.05
C TRP A 486 -24.67 20.90 4.57
N LEU A 487 -24.11 20.57 3.41
CA LEU A 487 -24.10 19.22 2.86
C LEU A 487 -22.66 18.73 2.70
N PRO A 488 -22.28 17.65 3.39
CA PRO A 488 -20.99 17.01 3.18
C PRO A 488 -20.92 16.27 1.85
N PHE A 489 -19.86 16.49 1.07
CA PHE A 489 -19.54 15.70 -0.12
C PHE A 489 -18.02 15.55 -0.25
N LEU A 490 -17.53 14.32 -0.44
CA LEU A 490 -16.09 13.99 -0.38
C LEU A 490 -15.43 14.47 0.93
N ASN A 491 -14.52 15.43 0.83
CA ASN A 491 -13.82 16.06 1.95
C ASN A 491 -14.13 17.58 2.04
N VAL A 492 -15.27 18.00 1.52
CA VAL A 492 -15.79 19.36 1.63
C VAL A 492 -17.21 19.35 2.18
N GLU A 493 -17.59 20.42 2.85
CA GLU A 493 -18.98 20.76 3.16
C GLU A 493 -19.36 21.96 2.31
N ILE A 494 -20.56 21.90 1.72
CA ILE A 494 -21.08 22.91 0.80
C ILE A 494 -22.30 23.56 1.45
N HIS A 495 -22.41 24.88 1.35
CA HIS A 495 -23.59 25.65 1.70
C HIS A 495 -23.99 26.49 0.49
N LEU A 496 -25.22 26.30 0.00
CA LEU A 496 -25.79 27.11 -1.08
C LEU A 496 -26.66 28.21 -0.48
N HIS A 497 -26.47 29.46 -0.90
CA HIS A 497 -27.28 30.58 -0.45
C HIS A 497 -27.25 31.74 -1.46
N GLY A 498 -28.42 32.25 -1.85
CA GLY A 498 -28.56 33.44 -2.69
C GLY A 498 -27.82 33.35 -4.03
N GLY A 499 -27.96 32.22 -4.75
CA GLY A 499 -27.26 31.99 -6.02
C GLY A 499 -25.73 31.85 -5.91
N THR A 500 -25.19 31.77 -4.69
CA THR A 500 -23.76 31.58 -4.42
C THR A 500 -23.52 30.34 -3.57
N TYR A 501 -22.26 29.92 -3.44
CA TYR A 501 -21.90 28.80 -2.59
C TYR A 501 -20.72 29.15 -1.68
N ARG A 502 -20.72 28.53 -0.50
CA ARG A 502 -19.58 28.49 0.40
C ARG A 502 -19.10 27.07 0.60
N THR A 503 -17.79 26.90 0.74
CA THR A 503 -17.19 25.60 1.04
C THR A 503 -16.24 25.67 2.22
N LYS A 504 -16.20 24.59 3.00
CA LYS A 504 -15.22 24.39 4.06
C LYS A 504 -14.68 22.97 4.07
N TRP A 505 -13.52 22.75 4.68
CA TRP A 505 -12.90 21.43 4.74
C TRP A 505 -13.66 20.52 5.70
N PHE A 506 -14.11 19.37 5.20
CA PHE A 506 -14.90 18.42 5.98
C PHE A 506 -14.10 17.16 6.34
N ARG A 507 -14.35 16.67 7.56
CA ARG A 507 -13.87 15.38 8.06
C ARG A 507 -15.04 14.59 8.59
N LYS A 508 -15.30 13.42 7.99
CA LYS A 508 -16.35 12.50 8.44
C LYS A 508 -16.20 12.23 9.95
N PRO A 509 -17.27 12.34 10.76
CA PRO A 509 -17.22 12.09 12.21
C PRO A 509 -16.66 10.72 12.58
N SER A 510 -16.86 9.72 11.72
CA SER A 510 -16.29 8.37 11.89
C SER A 510 -14.77 8.31 11.80
N SER A 511 -14.10 9.32 11.23
CA SER A 511 -12.65 9.32 11.04
C SER A 511 -11.93 9.60 12.36
N ARG A 512 -10.98 8.75 12.74
CA ARG A 512 -10.08 9.02 13.88
C ARG A 512 -8.95 9.99 13.55
N ASN A 513 -8.94 10.54 12.33
CA ASN A 513 -7.94 11.50 11.85
C ASN A 513 -6.48 11.05 12.09
N ILE A 514 -6.23 9.74 11.95
CA ILE A 514 -4.90 9.15 12.10
C ILE A 514 -4.05 9.51 10.88
N ILE A 515 -3.01 10.30 11.09
CA ILE A 515 -1.95 10.54 10.09
C ILE A 515 -0.66 9.84 10.53
N VAL A 516 0.44 10.03 9.80
CA VAL A 516 1.75 9.53 10.26
C VAL A 516 2.09 10.24 11.56
N HIS A 517 2.18 9.50 12.66
CA HIS A 517 2.48 10.07 13.98
C HIS A 517 3.88 10.71 14.02
N TYR A 518 4.06 11.81 14.76
CA TYR A 518 5.32 12.55 14.83
C TYR A 518 6.53 11.68 15.24
N LYS A 519 6.34 10.81 16.25
CA LYS A 519 7.36 9.86 16.73
C LYS A 519 7.62 8.66 15.80
N SER A 520 6.86 8.52 14.71
CA SER A 520 7.03 7.39 13.79
C SER A 520 8.37 7.43 13.05
N SER A 521 8.93 6.25 12.77
CA SER A 521 10.19 6.02 12.06
C SER A 521 10.06 6.21 10.55
N HIS A 522 9.60 7.40 10.16
CA HIS A 522 9.56 7.88 8.79
C HIS A 522 10.56 9.04 8.63
N PRO A 523 11.11 9.27 7.42
CA PRO A 523 11.95 10.43 7.15
C PRO A 523 11.26 11.74 7.56
N ALA A 524 12.02 12.69 8.12
CA ALA A 524 11.46 13.96 8.61
C ALA A 524 10.74 14.74 7.51
N HIS A 525 11.26 14.71 6.29
CA HIS A 525 10.65 15.37 5.14
C HIS A 525 9.31 14.74 4.74
N THR A 526 9.16 13.41 4.87
CA THR A 526 7.88 12.71 4.61
C THR A 526 6.82 13.12 5.63
N LYS A 527 7.16 13.10 6.93
CA LYS A 527 6.26 13.56 8.01
C LYS A 527 5.83 15.02 7.80
N THR A 528 6.79 15.87 7.42
CA THR A 528 6.54 17.28 7.10
C THR A 528 5.60 17.42 5.90
N ALA A 529 5.81 16.65 4.83
CA ALA A 529 5.00 16.71 3.63
C ALA A 529 3.54 16.31 3.89
N VAL A 530 3.30 15.25 4.69
CA VAL A 530 1.96 14.82 5.07
C VAL A 530 1.20 15.94 5.79
N VAL A 531 1.80 16.54 6.82
CA VAL A 531 1.16 17.64 7.58
C VAL A 531 0.97 18.87 6.70
N ARG A 532 2.00 19.28 5.94
CA ARG A 532 1.92 20.43 5.02
C ARG A 532 0.81 20.26 3.99
N ASN A 533 0.66 19.08 3.40
CA ASN A 533 -0.37 18.79 2.42
C ASN A 533 -1.76 18.84 3.07
N MET A 534 -1.93 18.35 4.29
CA MET A 534 -3.19 18.47 5.03
C MET A 534 -3.59 19.94 5.24
N PHE A 535 -2.67 20.79 5.72
CA PHE A 535 -2.94 22.23 5.86
C PHE A 535 -3.20 22.92 4.52
N HIS A 536 -2.52 22.49 3.46
CA HIS A 536 -2.77 23.01 2.12
C HIS A 536 -4.19 22.66 1.67
N THR A 537 -4.58 21.38 1.76
CA THR A 537 -5.93 20.91 1.43
C THR A 537 -6.99 21.65 2.24
N ALA A 538 -6.81 21.76 3.56
CA ALA A 538 -7.74 22.48 4.43
C ALA A 538 -7.96 23.93 3.98
N LYS A 539 -6.94 24.59 3.41
CA LYS A 539 -7.04 25.95 2.88
C LYS A 539 -7.58 26.01 1.46
N SER A 540 -7.19 25.08 0.60
CA SER A 540 -7.44 25.15 -0.84
C SER A 540 -8.87 24.80 -1.22
N VAL A 541 -9.58 24.09 -0.34
CA VAL A 541 -10.97 23.69 -0.59
C VAL A 541 -12.01 24.65 0.01
N CYS A 542 -11.56 25.73 0.66
CA CYS A 542 -12.43 26.73 1.27
C CYS A 542 -12.61 27.95 0.36
N SER A 543 -13.82 28.48 0.30
CA SER A 543 -14.12 29.69 -0.48
C SER A 543 -14.02 31.00 0.33
N GLY A 544 -14.36 30.98 1.63
CA GLY A 544 -14.37 32.16 2.50
C GLY A 544 -13.26 32.21 3.56
N THR A 545 -13.07 33.39 4.15
CA THR A 545 -12.01 33.63 5.16
C THR A 545 -12.32 32.93 6.48
N GLU A 546 -13.58 32.93 6.91
CA GLU A 546 -14.03 32.30 8.16
C GLU A 546 -13.92 30.78 8.07
N GLU A 547 -14.44 30.19 7.00
CA GLU A 547 -14.40 28.76 6.69
C GLU A 547 -12.95 28.25 6.63
N LYS A 548 -12.05 29.07 6.06
CA LYS A 548 -10.62 28.78 6.03
C LYS A 548 -9.98 28.83 7.40
N GLN A 549 -10.39 29.75 8.27
CA GLN A 549 -9.90 29.79 9.65
C GLN A 549 -10.37 28.56 10.44
N GLU A 550 -11.65 28.21 10.35
CA GLU A 550 -12.23 27.00 10.95
C GLU A 550 -11.49 25.73 10.49
N SER A 551 -11.33 25.57 9.18
CA SER A 551 -10.63 24.43 8.57
C SER A 551 -9.16 24.32 9.01
N VAL A 552 -8.48 25.46 9.20
CA VAL A 552 -7.10 25.50 9.72
C VAL A 552 -7.05 25.16 11.21
N ARG A 553 -8.04 25.57 12.01
CA ARG A 553 -8.15 25.17 13.43
C ARG A 553 -8.36 23.66 13.54
N LEU A 554 -9.23 23.08 12.71
CA LEU A 554 -9.43 21.63 12.61
C LEU A 554 -8.13 20.91 12.23
N ALA A 555 -7.43 21.38 11.19
CA ALA A 555 -6.15 20.80 10.77
C ALA A 555 -5.09 20.86 11.88
N ARG A 556 -5.09 21.93 12.69
CA ARG A 556 -4.20 22.07 13.85
C ARG A 556 -4.52 21.05 14.94
N SER A 557 -5.79 20.92 15.32
CA SER A 557 -6.22 19.90 16.30
C SER A 557 -5.85 18.48 15.85
N ILE A 558 -6.04 18.17 14.55
CA ILE A 558 -5.61 16.88 13.98
C ILE A 558 -4.09 16.70 14.06
N ALA A 559 -3.30 17.73 13.76
CA ALA A 559 -1.84 17.65 13.88
C ALA A 559 -1.40 17.42 15.34
N GLU A 560 -1.96 18.19 16.29
CA GLU A 560 -1.67 18.10 17.72
C GLU A 560 -1.98 16.70 18.27
N SER A 561 -3.16 16.14 17.93
CA SER A 561 -3.55 14.78 18.33
C SER A 561 -2.63 13.68 17.76
N ASN A 562 -1.85 13.96 16.72
CA ASN A 562 -0.86 13.06 16.13
C ASN A 562 0.58 13.34 16.60
N GLY A 563 0.73 14.13 17.68
CA GLY A 563 2.00 14.41 18.35
C GLY A 563 2.76 15.61 17.78
N TYR A 564 2.14 16.44 16.95
CA TYR A 564 2.75 17.66 16.40
C TYR A 564 2.42 18.86 17.30
N VAL A 565 2.96 18.89 18.52
CA VAL A 565 2.56 19.81 19.63
C VAL A 565 3.14 21.23 19.50
N SER A 566 4.03 21.48 18.56
CA SER A 566 4.58 22.83 18.37
C SER A 566 5.00 22.96 16.92
N THR A 567 4.28 23.72 16.09
CA THR A 567 4.86 24.20 14.82
C THR A 567 4.08 25.30 14.07
N ALA A 568 4.29 26.55 14.47
CA ALA A 568 4.33 27.67 13.52
C ALA A 568 5.42 27.56 12.40
N PRO A 569 6.52 26.78 12.52
CA PRO A 569 7.54 26.67 11.46
C PRO A 569 7.16 25.85 10.22
N TYR A 570 6.15 24.95 10.26
CA TYR A 570 5.82 24.13 9.08
C TYR A 570 5.18 24.91 7.93
N VAL A 571 4.69 26.13 8.21
CA VAL A 571 4.10 27.03 7.21
C VAL A 571 5.09 28.13 6.78
N LYS A 572 6.19 28.34 7.51
CA LYS A 572 7.22 29.35 7.22
C LYS A 572 8.56 28.73 6.80
N ARG A 573 8.58 28.08 5.64
CA ARG A 573 9.72 28.24 4.73
C ARG A 573 9.20 29.04 3.54
N LYS A 574 9.63 30.31 3.44
CA LYS A 574 9.59 31.02 2.16
C LYS A 574 10.14 30.03 1.12
N ARG A 575 9.43 29.86 0.01
CA ARG A 575 10.06 29.29 -1.19
C ARG A 575 11.39 30.05 -1.32
N HIS A 576 12.53 29.38 -1.20
CA HIS A 576 13.58 29.71 -2.14
C HIS A 576 12.94 29.36 -3.48
N VAL A 577 12.32 30.37 -4.08
CA VAL A 577 12.23 30.42 -5.53
C VAL A 577 13.69 30.30 -5.91
N ALA A 578 14.12 29.09 -6.27
CA ALA A 578 15.24 28.98 -7.16
C ALA A 578 14.79 29.85 -8.33
N THR A 579 15.39 31.03 -8.46
CA THR A 579 15.38 31.77 -9.71
C THR A 579 15.61 30.72 -10.78
N PRO A 580 14.78 30.64 -11.84
CA PRO A 580 15.14 29.82 -12.97
C PRO A 580 16.42 30.43 -13.52
N THR A 581 17.57 29.96 -13.02
CA THR A 581 18.81 30.12 -13.74
C THR A 581 18.55 29.40 -15.03
N ASN A 582 18.51 30.20 -16.07
CA ASN A 582 18.36 29.84 -17.47
C ASN A 582 19.60 29.01 -17.88
N ASN A 583 19.76 27.85 -17.26
CA ASN A 583 20.63 26.80 -17.75
C ASN A 583 19.73 25.95 -18.62
N GLN A 584 19.69 26.33 -19.90
CA GLN A 584 19.61 25.36 -20.98
C GLN A 584 20.59 24.23 -20.63
N ARG A 585 20.05 23.16 -20.05
CA ARG A 585 20.66 21.85 -20.14
C ARG A 585 19.73 21.06 -21.02
N ASP A 586 20.24 20.86 -22.22
CA ASP A 586 19.74 19.94 -23.21
C ASP A 586 19.38 18.57 -22.62
N THR A 587 18.45 17.94 -23.33
CA THR A 587 18.06 16.53 -23.31
C THR A 587 17.10 16.08 -22.20
N ASN A 588 16.03 15.41 -22.63
CA ASN A 588 14.99 14.71 -21.86
C ASN A 588 15.42 14.32 -20.43
N PRO A 589 14.63 14.60 -19.37
CA PRO A 589 14.90 14.08 -18.04
C PRO A 589 14.67 12.56 -18.04
N GLN A 590 15.68 11.78 -18.44
CA GLN A 590 15.66 10.34 -18.27
C GLN A 590 15.47 10.01 -16.79
N GLU A 591 14.42 9.26 -16.47
CA GLU A 591 14.04 8.90 -15.09
C GLU A 591 15.22 8.27 -14.34
N LYS A 592 15.61 8.85 -13.19
CA LYS A 592 16.71 8.31 -12.35
C LYS A 592 16.36 6.90 -11.85
N ILE A 593 17.37 6.06 -11.70
CA ILE A 593 17.25 4.71 -11.13
C ILE A 593 16.91 4.82 -9.63
N PRO A 594 15.71 4.39 -9.16
CA PRO A 594 15.43 4.30 -7.73
C PRO A 594 16.30 3.24 -7.04
N LEU A 595 17.02 3.65 -5.99
CA LEU A 595 17.68 2.81 -4.98
C LEU A 595 16.83 2.84 -3.70
N CYS A 596 16.07 1.77 -3.44
CA CYS A 596 15.21 1.67 -2.27
C CYS A 596 16.00 1.11 -1.09
N ILE A 597 16.24 1.88 -0.02
CA ILE A 597 16.99 1.43 1.16
C ILE A 597 16.09 1.49 2.40
N PRO A 598 16.15 0.50 3.31
CA PRO A 598 15.48 0.58 4.60
C PRO A 598 15.88 1.85 5.36
N PHE A 599 14.89 2.65 5.75
CA PHE A 599 15.10 3.85 6.54
C PHE A 599 15.53 3.47 7.97
N ILE A 600 16.63 4.07 8.41
CA ILE A 600 17.16 3.93 9.78
C ILE A 600 17.12 5.29 10.49
N SER A 601 17.68 6.32 9.87
CA SER A 601 17.65 7.70 10.35
C SER A 601 17.90 8.69 9.22
N ASP A 602 17.46 9.94 9.38
CA ASP A 602 17.75 11.01 8.42
C ASP A 602 19.26 11.26 8.28
N GLU A 603 20.04 11.04 9.35
CA GLU A 603 21.50 11.16 9.35
C GLU A 603 22.14 10.13 8.41
N LEU A 604 21.75 8.85 8.53
CA LEU A 604 22.23 7.76 7.67
C LEU A 604 21.86 8.02 6.21
N SER A 605 20.59 8.36 5.94
CA SER A 605 20.12 8.63 4.58
C SER A 605 20.84 9.83 3.95
N ARG A 606 21.16 10.86 4.74
CA ARG A 606 21.99 11.99 4.28
C ARG A 606 23.42 11.54 3.96
N SER A 607 24.04 10.71 4.79
CA SER A 607 25.36 10.14 4.52
C SER A 607 25.38 9.33 3.22
N ILE A 608 24.37 8.48 2.98
CA ILE A 608 24.26 7.71 1.73
C ILE A 608 24.08 8.63 0.51
N ARG A 609 23.28 9.69 0.62
CA ARG A 609 23.15 10.71 -0.45
C ARG A 609 24.47 11.40 -0.77
N LEU A 610 25.31 11.67 0.23
CA LEU A 610 26.65 12.20 0.01
C LEU A 610 27.56 11.20 -0.71
N CYS A 611 27.44 9.90 -0.42
CA CYS A 611 28.15 8.85 -1.16
C CYS A 611 27.77 8.83 -2.64
N LEU A 612 26.47 8.95 -2.96
CA LEU A 612 26.02 9.04 -4.35
C LEU A 612 26.66 10.23 -5.08
N LYS A 613 26.79 11.39 -4.42
CA LYS A 613 27.44 12.57 -5.00
C LYS A 613 28.95 12.33 -5.19
N LYS A 614 29.63 11.78 -4.18
CA LYS A 614 31.07 11.48 -4.23
C LYS A 614 31.42 10.47 -5.32
N SER A 615 30.55 9.49 -5.57
CA SER A 615 30.74 8.47 -6.60
C SER A 615 30.26 8.91 -8.00
N GLY A 616 29.76 10.15 -8.16
CA GLY A 616 29.21 10.64 -9.43
C GLY A 616 27.94 9.91 -9.90
N LEU A 617 27.17 9.34 -8.96
CA LEU A 617 25.91 8.61 -9.23
C LEU A 617 24.66 9.45 -8.96
N ASP A 618 24.78 10.66 -8.40
CA ASP A 618 23.65 11.54 -8.07
C ASP A 618 22.84 11.99 -9.30
N GLY A 619 23.47 12.02 -10.49
CA GLY A 619 22.78 12.22 -11.77
C GLY A 619 21.95 11.01 -12.23
N PHE A 620 22.33 9.80 -11.85
CA PHE A 620 21.75 8.54 -12.35
C PHE A 620 20.79 7.87 -11.37
N VAL A 621 20.96 8.10 -10.06
CA VAL A 621 20.31 7.34 -8.99
C VAL A 621 19.51 8.26 -8.08
N ASN A 622 18.31 7.83 -7.70
CA ASN A 622 17.49 8.48 -6.69
C ASN A 622 17.37 7.59 -5.45
N LEU A 623 17.79 8.08 -4.28
CA LEU A 623 17.65 7.35 -3.02
C LEU A 623 16.20 7.43 -2.53
N VAL A 624 15.58 6.28 -2.31
CA VAL A 624 14.23 6.14 -1.78
C VAL A 624 14.30 5.46 -0.42
N ASP A 625 14.00 6.21 0.64
CA ASP A 625 13.96 5.71 2.01
C ASP A 625 12.67 4.91 2.24
N ILE A 626 12.79 3.63 2.61
CA ILE A 626 11.66 2.72 2.87
C ILE A 626 11.50 2.56 4.39
N PRO A 627 10.46 3.14 5.02
CA PRO A 627 10.19 2.95 6.44
C PRO A 627 10.12 1.47 6.84
N SER A 628 10.41 1.19 8.11
CA SER A 628 10.13 -0.11 8.71
C SER A 628 8.63 -0.43 8.65
N ASP A 629 8.29 -1.71 8.77
CA ASP A 629 6.89 -2.13 8.77
C ASP A 629 6.12 -1.47 9.91
N ASN A 630 5.00 -0.83 9.54
CA ASN A 630 4.09 -0.21 10.48
C ASN A 630 3.33 -1.24 11.32
N LEU A 631 2.70 -0.77 12.39
CA LEU A 631 1.94 -1.64 13.30
C LEU A 631 0.85 -2.44 12.56
N LYS A 632 0.19 -1.86 11.55
CA LYS A 632 -0.75 -2.61 10.70
C LYS A 632 -0.10 -3.85 10.08
N ARG A 633 1.03 -3.68 9.38
CA ARG A 633 1.75 -4.80 8.75
C ARG A 633 2.30 -5.81 9.76
N ARG A 634 2.65 -5.35 10.97
CA ARG A 634 3.22 -6.21 12.03
C ARG A 634 2.17 -7.01 12.80
N LEU A 635 0.94 -6.51 12.92
CA LEU A 635 -0.10 -7.05 13.82
C LEU A 635 -1.33 -7.60 13.08
N VAL A 636 -1.73 -7.01 11.95
CA VAL A 636 -2.94 -7.42 11.21
C VAL A 636 -2.63 -8.58 10.27
N ARG A 637 -3.47 -9.63 10.31
CA ARG A 637 -3.33 -10.83 9.47
C ARG A 637 -4.62 -11.10 8.70
N ASN A 638 -4.65 -10.75 7.41
CA ASN A 638 -5.83 -11.01 6.56
C ASN A 638 -6.06 -12.50 6.25
N ARG A 639 -5.02 -13.34 6.37
CA ARG A 639 -5.06 -14.80 6.14
C ARG A 639 -4.94 -15.56 7.46
N LEU A 640 -5.62 -15.10 8.51
CA LEU A 640 -5.48 -15.67 9.86
C LEU A 640 -5.91 -17.15 9.90
N TYR A 641 -7.04 -17.48 9.28
CA TYR A 641 -7.62 -18.84 9.29
C TYR A 641 -7.26 -19.71 8.09
N ASP A 642 -6.59 -19.12 7.07
CA ASP A 642 -6.31 -19.79 5.80
C ASP A 642 -4.84 -20.19 5.63
N ARG A 643 -4.02 -20.12 6.68
CA ARG A 643 -2.62 -20.59 6.66
C ARG A 643 -2.50 -22.07 7.07
N LEU A 644 -3.37 -22.92 6.54
CA LEU A 644 -3.32 -24.34 6.81
C LEU A 644 -2.48 -25.05 5.75
N CYS A 645 -1.54 -25.89 6.20
CA CYS A 645 -0.90 -26.88 5.34
C CYS A 645 -1.87 -28.06 5.22
N LEU A 646 -2.34 -28.32 4.00
CA LEU A 646 -3.24 -29.45 3.72
C LEU A 646 -2.47 -30.71 3.29
N THR A 647 -1.13 -30.63 3.21
CA THR A 647 -0.29 -31.73 2.74
C THR A 647 0.01 -32.70 3.88
N SER A 648 -0.52 -33.92 3.79
CA SER A 648 -0.15 -35.02 4.70
C SER A 648 1.37 -35.25 4.67
N ASN A 649 1.99 -35.37 5.85
CA ASN A 649 3.44 -35.56 6.02
C ASN A 649 4.31 -34.46 5.38
N CYS A 650 3.88 -33.20 5.47
CA CYS A 650 4.64 -32.07 4.93
C CYS A 650 5.99 -31.87 5.63
N ILE A 651 7.07 -32.31 4.99
CA ILE A 651 8.44 -32.17 5.52
C ILE A 651 8.90 -30.71 5.77
N ILE A 652 8.22 -29.72 5.18
CA ILE A 652 8.54 -28.30 5.36
C ILE A 652 7.88 -27.75 6.62
N CYS A 653 6.60 -28.08 6.83
CA CYS A 653 5.85 -27.56 7.97
C CYS A 653 6.20 -28.30 9.26
N VAL A 654 6.63 -29.56 9.19
CA VAL A 654 7.10 -30.34 10.35
C VAL A 654 8.34 -29.70 10.98
N SER A 655 9.28 -29.23 10.16
CA SER A 655 10.49 -28.52 10.62
C SER A 655 10.32 -27.00 10.72
N GLY A 656 9.14 -26.47 10.38
CA GLY A 656 8.87 -25.03 10.26
C GLY A 656 7.57 -24.63 10.95
N ARG A 657 6.97 -23.52 10.51
CA ARG A 657 5.62 -23.12 10.94
C ARG A 657 4.56 -23.67 10.00
N ALA A 658 3.34 -23.86 10.53
CA ALA A 658 2.19 -24.19 9.71
C ALA A 658 2.01 -23.16 8.57
N GLY A 659 1.93 -23.68 7.34
CA GLY A 659 1.79 -22.87 6.13
C GLY A 659 3.10 -22.38 5.51
N ASP A 660 4.27 -22.60 6.12
CA ASP A 660 5.57 -22.22 5.54
C ASP A 660 5.79 -22.88 4.16
N CYS A 661 5.22 -24.06 3.94
CA CYS A 661 5.24 -24.75 2.66
C CYS A 661 4.63 -23.97 1.48
N MET A 662 3.71 -23.03 1.74
CA MET A 662 3.05 -22.21 0.71
C MET A 662 3.71 -20.85 0.52
N ILE A 663 4.80 -20.55 1.24
CA ILE A 663 5.53 -19.30 1.09
C ILE A 663 6.31 -19.31 -0.23
N SER A 664 6.22 -18.20 -0.96
CA SER A 664 6.95 -17.93 -2.19
C SER A 664 8.07 -16.93 -1.96
N GLY A 665 9.08 -16.93 -2.83
CA GLY A 665 10.22 -16.02 -2.73
C GLY A 665 11.13 -16.38 -1.56
N THR A 666 11.52 -17.65 -1.45
CA THR A 666 12.32 -18.15 -0.32
C THR A 666 13.72 -18.57 -0.76
N VAL A 667 14.71 -18.32 0.08
CA VAL A 667 15.97 -19.05 0.10
C VAL A 667 15.85 -20.12 1.18
N TYR A 668 16.15 -21.37 0.83
CA TYR A 668 15.96 -22.53 1.70
C TYR A 668 17.20 -23.42 1.71
N GLN A 669 17.33 -24.19 2.78
CA GLN A 669 18.30 -25.26 2.95
C GLN A 669 17.58 -26.61 2.98
N ILE A 670 18.17 -27.62 2.36
CA ILE A 670 17.83 -29.03 2.52
C ILE A 670 19.03 -29.71 3.16
N SER A 671 18.82 -30.40 4.28
CA SER A 671 19.87 -31.13 5.01
C SER A 671 19.59 -32.63 4.95
N CYS A 672 20.60 -33.44 4.62
CA CYS A 672 20.53 -34.89 4.74
C CYS A 672 20.61 -35.28 6.22
N LYS A 673 19.63 -36.02 6.74
CA LYS A 673 19.64 -36.45 8.14
C LYS A 673 20.63 -37.58 8.43
N VAL A 674 21.19 -38.23 7.41
CA VAL A 674 22.13 -39.36 7.55
C VAL A 674 23.57 -38.86 7.64
N CYS A 675 24.02 -38.04 6.70
CA CYS A 675 25.41 -37.55 6.66
C CYS A 675 25.59 -36.07 7.02
N GLY A 676 24.50 -35.31 7.22
CA GLY A 676 24.56 -33.89 7.57
C GLY A 676 24.91 -32.93 6.43
N GLU A 677 25.15 -33.44 5.21
CA GLU A 677 25.42 -32.60 4.04
C GLU A 677 24.22 -31.71 3.70
N ASN A 678 24.51 -30.56 3.09
CA ASN A 678 23.53 -29.51 2.83
C ASN A 678 23.45 -29.15 1.36
N TYR A 679 22.24 -28.76 0.94
CA TYR A 679 21.94 -28.06 -0.31
C TYR A 679 21.26 -26.74 0.03
N ILE A 680 21.65 -25.66 -0.64
CA ILE A 680 21.01 -24.35 -0.53
C ILE A 680 20.46 -23.95 -1.89
N GLY A 681 19.21 -23.50 -1.93
CA GLY A 681 18.59 -23.03 -3.16
C GLY A 681 17.58 -21.91 -2.95
N GLU A 682 17.15 -21.28 -4.03
CA GLU A 682 16.04 -20.32 -4.04
C GLU A 682 14.82 -20.79 -4.83
N THR A 683 13.67 -20.20 -4.51
CA THR A 683 12.47 -20.31 -5.34
C THR A 683 11.62 -19.04 -5.27
N GLY A 684 11.17 -18.56 -6.42
CA GLY A 684 10.10 -17.58 -6.54
C GLY A 684 8.68 -18.17 -6.42
N ARG A 685 8.54 -19.50 -6.51
CA ARG A 685 7.28 -20.26 -6.40
C ARG A 685 7.06 -20.78 -4.97
N PRO A 686 5.85 -21.23 -4.60
CA PRO A 686 5.61 -21.86 -3.31
C PRO A 686 6.63 -22.97 -3.01
N LEU A 687 7.22 -22.93 -1.81
CA LEU A 687 8.34 -23.79 -1.43
C LEU A 687 8.02 -25.29 -1.58
N CYS A 688 6.80 -25.71 -1.25
CA CYS A 688 6.34 -27.10 -1.35
C CYS A 688 6.54 -27.72 -2.74
N LEU A 689 6.36 -26.92 -3.79
CA LEU A 689 6.52 -27.38 -5.16
C LEU A 689 7.99 -27.61 -5.49
N ARG A 690 8.85 -26.67 -5.07
CA ARG A 690 10.28 -26.77 -5.31
C ARG A 690 10.89 -27.95 -4.55
N ILE A 691 10.45 -28.17 -3.31
CA ILE A 691 10.89 -29.33 -2.52
C ILE A 691 10.38 -30.64 -3.15
N ARG A 692 9.14 -30.68 -3.66
CA ARG A 692 8.62 -31.85 -4.39
C ARG A 692 9.48 -32.21 -5.61
N GLU A 693 9.92 -31.21 -6.38
CA GLU A 693 10.84 -31.41 -7.52
C GLU A 693 12.17 -32.02 -7.08
N HIS A 694 12.74 -31.55 -5.95
CA HIS A 694 13.96 -32.11 -5.38
C HIS A 694 13.78 -33.55 -4.91
N LEU A 695 12.69 -33.83 -4.20
CA LEU A 695 12.36 -35.19 -3.74
C LEU A 695 12.11 -36.15 -4.91
N GLU A 696 11.52 -35.67 -6.00
CA GLU A 696 11.36 -36.46 -7.22
C GLU A 696 12.71 -36.79 -7.87
N GLY A 697 13.63 -35.81 -7.94
CA GLY A 697 15.00 -36.04 -8.36
C GLY A 697 15.74 -37.08 -7.50
N LYS A 698 15.53 -37.04 -6.17
CA LYS A 698 16.04 -38.03 -5.21
C LYS A 698 15.49 -39.43 -5.47
N ARG A 699 14.16 -39.56 -5.61
CA ARG A 699 13.49 -40.85 -5.85
C ARG A 699 13.96 -41.50 -7.14
N SER A 700 14.04 -40.71 -8.20
CA SER A 700 14.38 -41.16 -9.55
C SER A 700 15.90 -41.25 -9.81
N LEU A 701 16.75 -41.18 -8.76
CA LEU A 701 18.22 -41.28 -8.84
C LEU A 701 18.84 -40.35 -9.90
N ARG A 702 18.21 -39.20 -10.14
CA ARG A 702 18.56 -38.34 -11.26
C ARG A 702 19.84 -37.58 -10.94
N LYS A 703 20.97 -38.03 -11.51
CA LYS A 703 22.30 -37.42 -11.35
C LYS A 703 22.37 -35.96 -11.78
N SER A 704 21.40 -35.41 -12.52
CA SER A 704 21.36 -33.97 -12.85
C SER A 704 20.75 -33.10 -11.73
N THR A 705 20.16 -33.70 -10.70
CA THR A 705 19.60 -32.98 -9.54
C THR A 705 20.52 -33.10 -8.33
N PRO A 706 20.59 -32.10 -7.43
CA PRO A 706 21.45 -32.13 -6.25
C PRO A 706 21.20 -33.35 -5.36
N LEU A 707 19.94 -33.59 -4.98
CA LEU A 707 19.59 -34.72 -4.10
C LEU A 707 19.74 -36.08 -4.80
N GLY A 708 19.45 -36.16 -6.10
CA GLY A 708 19.63 -37.40 -6.87
C GLY A 708 21.11 -37.78 -7.00
N ALA A 709 21.98 -36.81 -7.30
CA ALA A 709 23.43 -37.02 -7.33
C ALA A 709 23.98 -37.41 -5.96
N HIS A 710 23.56 -36.73 -4.89
CA HIS A 710 23.97 -37.04 -3.53
C HIS A 710 23.55 -38.47 -3.10
N ARG A 711 22.33 -38.90 -3.46
CA ARG A 711 21.87 -40.27 -3.18
C ARG A 711 22.77 -41.33 -3.83
N VAL A 712 23.13 -41.11 -5.08
CA VAL A 712 23.98 -42.03 -5.85
C VAL A 712 25.39 -42.08 -5.27
N ASN A 713 25.97 -40.91 -5.01
CA ASN A 713 27.39 -40.79 -4.71
C ASN A 713 27.73 -41.04 -3.24
N ASN A 714 26.83 -40.68 -2.31
CA ASN A 714 27.13 -40.65 -0.87
C ASN A 714 26.33 -41.69 -0.08
N HIS A 715 25.30 -42.30 -0.68
CA HIS A 715 24.43 -43.27 -0.01
C HIS A 715 24.29 -44.60 -0.74
N SER A 716 25.12 -44.89 -1.76
CA SER A 716 25.05 -46.15 -2.52
C SER A 716 23.63 -46.48 -3.02
N ASN A 717 22.89 -45.45 -3.45
CA ASN A 717 21.47 -45.50 -3.85
C ASN A 717 20.45 -45.77 -2.73
N ASN A 718 20.86 -45.97 -1.47
CA ASN A 718 19.93 -46.07 -0.34
C ASN A 718 19.17 -44.75 -0.15
N ASP A 719 17.90 -44.86 0.27
CA ASP A 719 17.10 -43.67 0.52
C ASP A 719 17.50 -43.00 1.83
N PHE A 720 17.28 -41.69 1.92
CA PHE A 720 17.59 -40.90 3.12
C PHE A 720 16.51 -39.86 3.41
N GLU A 721 16.34 -39.52 4.69
CA GLU A 721 15.48 -38.45 5.14
C GLU A 721 16.12 -37.07 4.97
N VAL A 722 15.28 -36.06 4.73
CA VAL A 722 15.71 -34.66 4.61
C VAL A 722 14.99 -33.75 5.59
N GLN A 723 15.67 -32.70 6.02
CA GLN A 723 15.09 -31.57 6.74
C GLN A 723 15.12 -30.33 5.86
N VAL A 724 14.04 -29.52 5.88
CA VAL A 724 13.97 -28.27 5.11
C VAL A 724 13.88 -27.08 6.05
N THR A 725 14.74 -26.08 5.83
CA THR A 725 14.77 -24.85 6.63
C THR A 725 14.70 -23.63 5.72
N ILE A 726 13.84 -22.66 6.04
CA ILE A 726 13.79 -21.38 5.32
C ILE A 726 14.87 -20.46 5.90
N LEU A 727 15.85 -20.09 5.07
CA LEU A 727 16.95 -19.20 5.46
C LEU A 727 16.59 -17.72 5.32
N ALA A 728 15.82 -17.37 4.29
CA ALA A 728 15.35 -16.00 4.03
C ALA A 728 14.08 -15.98 3.18
N GLN A 729 13.30 -14.90 3.27
CA GLN A 729 12.18 -14.62 2.39
C GLN A 729 12.41 -13.28 1.67
N GLU A 730 12.59 -13.33 0.36
CA GLU A 730 12.85 -12.19 -0.52
C GLU A 730 12.09 -12.34 -1.84
N THR A 731 11.14 -11.46 -2.11
CA THR A 731 10.30 -11.54 -3.33
C THR A 731 11.04 -11.04 -4.57
N ASP A 732 11.95 -10.07 -4.41
CA ASP A 732 12.77 -9.58 -5.51
C ASP A 732 13.78 -10.65 -5.95
N ILE A 733 13.81 -10.95 -7.24
CA ILE A 733 14.66 -12.02 -7.80
C ILE A 733 16.15 -11.71 -7.68
N ALA A 734 16.56 -10.44 -7.84
CA ALA A 734 17.96 -10.06 -7.71
C ALA A 734 18.41 -10.23 -6.27
N THR A 735 17.66 -9.64 -5.32
CA THR A 735 17.93 -9.80 -3.88
C THR A 735 17.95 -11.27 -3.48
N ARG A 736 16.95 -12.06 -3.89
CA ARG A 736 16.84 -13.47 -3.50
C ARG A 736 18.01 -14.31 -4.02
N LYS A 737 18.41 -14.13 -5.28
CA LYS A 737 19.58 -14.82 -5.84
C LYS A 737 20.89 -14.35 -5.21
N THR A 738 21.02 -13.07 -4.87
CA THR A 738 22.17 -12.58 -4.09
C THR A 738 22.22 -13.24 -2.73
N MET A 739 21.07 -13.42 -2.06
CA MET A 739 21.01 -14.10 -0.77
C MET A 739 21.37 -15.58 -0.88
N GLU A 740 20.88 -16.29 -1.89
CA GLU A 740 21.29 -17.67 -2.20
C GLU A 740 22.82 -17.77 -2.35
N ALA A 741 23.42 -16.90 -3.19
CA ALA A 741 24.85 -16.86 -3.39
C ALA A 741 25.63 -16.60 -2.08
N PHE A 742 25.14 -15.67 -1.27
CA PHE A 742 25.75 -15.32 0.02
C PHE A 742 25.72 -16.50 1.00
N TRP A 743 24.60 -17.23 1.07
CA TRP A 743 24.48 -18.43 1.90
C TRP A 743 25.37 -19.57 1.40
N ILE A 744 25.44 -19.80 0.10
CA ILE A 744 26.35 -20.81 -0.50
C ILE A 744 27.81 -20.46 -0.18
N ARG A 745 28.20 -19.19 -0.34
CA ARG A 745 29.57 -18.74 -0.04
C ARG A 745 29.92 -18.88 1.44
N SER A 746 28.95 -18.64 2.33
CA SER A 746 29.18 -18.68 3.78
C SER A 746 29.17 -20.10 4.35
N ARG A 747 28.25 -20.96 3.89
CA ARG A 747 28.07 -22.34 4.41
C ARG A 747 28.83 -23.40 3.62
N CYS A 748 29.32 -23.08 2.42
CA CYS A 748 30.03 -24.00 1.52
C CYS A 748 29.33 -25.38 1.38
N PRO A 749 28.03 -25.43 1.02
CA PRO A 749 27.26 -26.67 0.93
C PRO A 749 27.82 -27.63 -0.13
N GLN A 750 27.88 -28.90 0.24
CA GLN A 750 28.56 -29.99 -0.46
C GLN A 750 27.71 -30.51 -1.62
N MET A 751 26.38 -30.39 -1.51
CA MET A 751 25.46 -30.81 -2.57
C MET A 751 25.29 -29.77 -3.68
N ASN A 752 25.72 -28.52 -3.48
CA ASN A 752 25.62 -27.48 -4.51
C ASN A 752 26.73 -27.62 -5.55
N ARG A 753 26.35 -27.46 -6.82
CA ARG A 753 27.32 -27.26 -7.91
C ARG A 753 27.59 -25.76 -7.94
N LYS A 754 28.81 -25.33 -7.63
CA LYS A 754 29.15 -23.90 -7.42
C LYS A 754 28.83 -23.01 -8.64
N ASP A 755 28.56 -23.62 -9.80
CA ASP A 755 28.04 -23.08 -11.05
C ASP A 755 26.62 -22.46 -10.93
N GLU A 756 25.86 -22.81 -9.89
CA GLU A 756 24.53 -22.24 -9.58
C GLU A 756 24.62 -20.81 -8.98
N CYS A 757 25.82 -20.37 -8.58
CA CYS A 757 26.03 -19.15 -7.82
C CYS A 757 26.17 -17.93 -8.73
N LEU A 758 25.37 -16.87 -8.51
CA LEU A 758 25.70 -15.56 -9.05
C LEU A 758 27.09 -15.15 -8.54
N ALA A 759 27.99 -14.75 -9.42
CA ALA A 759 29.28 -14.18 -8.99
C ALA A 759 29.04 -12.97 -8.09
N ILE A 760 29.30 -13.14 -6.78
CA ILE A 760 29.29 -12.03 -5.82
C ILE A 760 30.52 -11.21 -6.10
N THR A 761 30.33 -9.94 -6.46
CA THR A 761 31.47 -9.05 -6.69
C THR A 761 32.24 -8.82 -5.39
N ASN A 762 33.54 -8.59 -5.50
CA ASN A 762 34.41 -8.40 -4.32
C ASN A 762 33.91 -7.28 -3.41
N GLU A 763 33.26 -6.26 -3.96
CA GLU A 763 32.71 -5.13 -3.20
C GLU A 763 31.57 -5.55 -2.29
N LEU A 764 30.67 -6.41 -2.77
CA LEU A 764 29.55 -6.91 -1.96
C LEU A 764 29.98 -8.01 -0.99
N ALA A 765 31.08 -8.72 -1.26
CA ALA A 765 31.62 -9.72 -0.34
C ALA A 765 31.97 -9.12 1.04
N SER A 766 32.38 -7.85 1.11
CA SER A 766 32.62 -7.15 2.38
C SER A 766 31.39 -7.09 3.30
N TYR A 767 30.18 -7.21 2.75
CA TYR A 767 28.94 -7.16 3.52
C TYR A 767 28.58 -8.48 4.22
N LEU A 768 29.32 -9.58 3.99
CA LEU A 768 29.03 -10.89 4.59
C LEU A 768 28.98 -10.80 6.13
N ASP A 769 29.93 -10.09 6.74
CA ASP A 769 30.00 -9.91 8.20
C ASP A 769 28.80 -9.12 8.76
N LEU A 770 28.26 -8.20 7.96
CA LEU A 770 27.05 -7.46 8.32
C LEU A 770 25.78 -8.29 8.19
N CYS A 771 25.80 -9.31 7.32
CA CYS A 771 24.67 -10.20 7.07
C CYS A 771 24.57 -11.38 8.05
N GLN A 772 25.59 -11.57 8.91
CA GLN A 772 25.66 -12.61 9.95
C GLN A 772 25.22 -13.99 9.43
N LEU A 773 25.87 -14.47 8.38
CA LEU A 773 25.57 -15.75 7.73
C LEU A 773 26.44 -16.87 8.30
N ASP A 774 26.74 -16.80 9.59
CA ASP A 774 27.77 -17.61 10.25
C ASP A 774 27.37 -19.10 10.29
N PRO A 775 28.24 -20.04 9.89
CA PRO A 775 28.01 -21.47 10.07
C PRO A 775 28.12 -21.96 11.53
N GLN A 776 28.65 -21.18 12.49
CA GLN A 776 28.95 -21.64 13.86
C GLN A 776 28.17 -20.96 15.01
N ARG A 777 27.06 -20.26 14.74
CA ARG A 777 26.30 -19.51 15.78
C ARG A 777 24.79 -19.82 15.86
N ASP A 778 24.34 -20.97 15.37
CA ASP A 778 22.98 -21.47 15.62
C ASP A 778 22.97 -22.44 16.81
#